data_AF-A0A2V5QCU5-F1
#
_entry.id   AF-A0A2V5QCU5-F1
#
_cell.length_a   1.000
_cell.length_b   1.000
_cell.length_c   1.000
_cell.angle_alpha   90.00
_cell.angle_beta   90.00
_cell.angle_gamma   90.00
#
_symmetry.space_group_name_H-M   'P 1'
#
loop_
_entity.id
_entity.type
_entity.pdbx_description
1 polymer ?
#
loop_
_entity_poly.entity_id
_entity_poly.type
_entity_poly.pdbx_seq_one_letter_code
_entity_poly.pdbx_strand_id
1 'polypeptide(L)'
;MRFRRREGDRVLVVGIFQSPGIGQAVLKNLHRARFRRAAAIHASTGGRPRVEEYGVSAIDGATAALAVGLAIGAFTLWQRGILADFRPGMLALLLTAFALAGALSGWILVRLLREHVDETWLARCASAILPDETLVMAEVEASETARVLVILGDVEAEAPLTFAFRSPRPFSVESSTRPLWEERPSIQHLSENAAQLAGSISVSREAQPRGQSFLRRLREVEGALEWANTRLTMSAKMHHAFTLSAEWLLDNAYLIREQVTDLRRSLPQKYYGELPLIASGPEAGLPRVYRVASEMVSESCGELGPEIIRKFLVAFQAVTPLDIGELWALPLMLRLQLLECLRALAIQVEQQQSQSEEADFWANRLITAVRHSSPRLLKMLEELMERHPEPTAHFASELMVHLHDEEAALPVVSGWLERSLRAPLLEVMQQEHRRQAVQQTALADVINSCRLIAQIAWPEFFESISWAESELAADPAGVYARLDFETGDRCRTAVEEIARWSKRSEQEIIDQALALAEAAEDEVARHVGYYLIDAGRRALERASGARVPLAERSRRWLRAHAAGVYFGSLLVLAVTIVGAPLLFIAGAVPGVTLGLLGLLLLLPASELAVLVVNYFVTSILPPQVLPKMSFKKEGIPNDCRTVVVVPTLLTTPDAIQSELNRLEIRYLGNTDANLRFSLLTDFADAPRQSMPEDKEYIDIVARGIEELNRRHGAGRFFLFHRGRSWSESEQRWIGWERKRGKLEQLNRFLIGESAPELEGFLCAGDRNQLESIRFVITLDADTQLLRGTARR
;
A
#
# COMPACT_ATOMS: atom_id res chain seq x y z
N MET A 1 19.58 -31.46 14.33
CA MET A 1 18.37 -30.62 14.16
C MET A 1 18.05 -29.95 15.49
N ARG A 2 18.65 -28.79 15.77
CA ARG A 2 18.16 -27.91 16.85
C ARG A 2 16.92 -27.23 16.29
N PHE A 3 15.74 -27.70 16.69
CA PHE A 3 14.52 -26.91 16.51
C PHE A 3 14.77 -25.57 17.19
N ARG A 4 15.01 -24.54 16.38
CA ARG A 4 15.02 -23.15 16.80
C ARG A 4 13.59 -22.87 17.26
N ARG A 5 13.27 -23.21 18.51
CA ARG A 5 12.04 -22.77 19.18
C ARG A 5 12.02 -21.26 18.95
N ARG A 6 10.96 -20.77 18.31
CA ARG A 6 10.62 -19.35 18.38
C ARG A 6 10.54 -19.04 19.86
N GLU A 7 11.55 -18.39 20.43
CA GLU A 7 11.39 -17.64 21.66
C GLU A 7 10.41 -16.52 21.29
N GLY A 8 9.12 -16.85 21.34
CA GLY A 8 8.06 -15.88 21.21
C GLY A 8 8.14 -14.87 22.36
N ASP A 9 7.51 -13.73 22.14
CA ASP A 9 7.36 -12.64 23.10
C ASP A 9 6.59 -13.16 24.34
N ARG A 10 7.31 -13.77 25.29
CA ARG A 10 6.72 -14.30 26.52
C ARG A 10 6.56 -13.19 27.57
N VAL A 11 5.49 -13.31 28.34
CA VAL A 11 5.10 -12.38 29.38
C VAL A 11 4.91 -13.17 30.67
N LEU A 12 5.50 -12.70 31.76
CA LEU A 12 5.23 -13.19 33.10
C LEU A 12 4.06 -12.41 33.67
N VAL A 13 2.91 -13.06 33.84
CA VAL A 13 1.77 -12.47 34.55
C VAL A 13 1.85 -12.88 36.00
N VAL A 14 1.69 -11.93 36.92
CA VAL A 14 1.75 -12.12 38.36
C VAL A 14 0.45 -11.62 38.97
N GLY A 15 -0.20 -12.43 39.81
CA GLY A 15 -1.35 -12.05 40.62
C GLY A 15 -1.02 -12.20 42.11
N ILE A 16 -1.38 -11.20 42.91
CA ILE A 16 -1.11 -11.15 44.34
C ILE A 16 -2.42 -11.32 45.11
N PHE A 17 -2.42 -12.27 46.05
CA PHE A 17 -3.60 -12.66 46.84
C PHE A 17 -3.26 -12.60 48.34
N GLN A 18 -4.23 -12.16 49.15
CA GLN A 18 -4.08 -12.10 50.61
C GLN A 18 -4.29 -13.44 51.32
N SER A 19 -4.71 -14.49 50.60
CA SER A 19 -5.01 -15.80 51.18
C SER A 19 -4.26 -16.94 50.46
N PRO A 20 -3.57 -17.83 51.20
CA PRO A 20 -2.91 -19.00 50.61
C PRO A 20 -3.89 -19.97 49.95
N GLY A 21 -5.10 -20.12 50.48
CA GLY A 21 -6.12 -21.01 49.90
C GLY A 21 -6.60 -20.53 48.53
N ILE A 22 -6.70 -19.21 48.34
CA ILE A 22 -7.08 -18.59 47.07
C ILE A 22 -5.97 -18.76 46.05
N GLY A 23 -4.72 -18.46 46.41
CA GLY A 23 -3.58 -18.61 45.49
C GLY A 23 -3.40 -20.05 45.00
N GLN A 24 -3.61 -21.05 45.86
CA GLN A 24 -3.59 -22.47 45.45
C GLN A 24 -4.73 -22.85 44.50
N ALA A 25 -5.94 -22.33 44.73
CA ALA A 25 -7.08 -22.56 43.84
C ALA A 25 -6.82 -21.98 42.43
N VAL A 26 -6.25 -20.78 42.37
CA VAL A 26 -5.86 -20.11 41.11
C VAL A 26 -4.78 -20.90 40.38
N LEU A 27 -3.72 -21.33 41.07
CA LEU A 27 -2.66 -22.14 40.46
C LEU A 27 -3.21 -23.46 39.87
N LYS A 28 -4.18 -24.08 40.57
CA LYS A 28 -4.87 -25.29 40.09
C LYS A 28 -5.73 -25.01 38.86
N ASN A 29 -6.41 -23.86 38.80
CA ASN A 29 -7.20 -23.45 37.65
C ASN A 29 -6.32 -23.15 36.43
N LEU A 30 -5.17 -22.50 36.61
CA LEU A 30 -4.17 -22.29 35.55
C LEU A 30 -3.70 -23.62 34.96
N HIS A 31 -3.42 -24.61 35.81
CA HIS A 31 -3.04 -25.96 35.36
C HIS A 31 -4.17 -26.68 34.61
N ARG A 32 -5.42 -26.57 35.08
CA ARG A 32 -6.60 -27.11 34.37
C ARG A 32 -6.78 -26.47 32.99
N ALA A 33 -6.49 -25.18 32.86
CA ALA A 33 -6.49 -24.44 31.61
C ALA A 33 -5.29 -24.74 30.68
N ARG A 34 -4.41 -25.68 31.08
CA ARG A 34 -3.20 -26.15 30.39
C ARG A 34 -2.02 -25.16 30.39
N PHE A 35 -2.02 -24.17 31.28
CA PHE A 35 -0.83 -23.35 31.52
C PHE A 35 0.14 -24.11 32.43
N ARG A 36 1.22 -24.64 31.84
CA ARG A 36 2.19 -25.50 32.53
C ARG A 36 3.37 -24.76 33.16
N ARG A 37 3.58 -23.50 32.79
CA ARG A 37 4.61 -22.61 33.34
C ARG A 37 4.00 -21.69 34.38
N ALA A 38 3.54 -22.26 35.48
CA ALA A 38 2.92 -21.49 36.54
C ALA A 38 3.41 -21.95 37.92
N ALA A 39 3.63 -20.99 38.81
CA ALA A 39 4.12 -21.22 40.16
C ALA A 39 3.39 -20.31 41.15
N ALA A 40 3.25 -20.75 42.39
CA ALA A 40 2.80 -19.90 43.50
C ALA A 40 3.91 -19.77 44.54
N ILE A 41 4.12 -18.57 45.07
CA ILE A 41 5.04 -18.29 46.17
C ILE A 41 4.20 -17.84 47.35
N HIS A 42 4.35 -18.51 48.49
CA HIS A 42 3.68 -18.13 49.73
C HIS A 42 4.70 -17.70 50.78
N ALA A 43 4.46 -16.58 51.44
CA ALA A 43 5.32 -16.05 52.51
C ALA A 43 4.59 -16.09 53.86
N SER A 44 5.01 -17.01 54.72
CA SER A 44 4.56 -17.06 56.12
C SER A 44 5.32 -16.02 56.97
N THR A 45 4.63 -15.46 57.96
CA THR A 45 5.07 -14.44 58.94
C THR A 45 6.41 -14.65 59.64
N GLY A 46 7.07 -15.81 59.51
CA GLY A 46 8.42 -16.06 60.06
C GLY A 46 9.30 -17.03 59.27
N GLY A 47 8.93 -17.41 58.03
CA GLY A 47 9.61 -18.48 57.27
C GLY A 47 10.24 -18.03 55.96
N ARG A 48 11.12 -18.88 55.39
CA ARG A 48 11.54 -18.75 53.98
C ARG A 48 10.31 -18.93 53.07
N PRO A 49 10.16 -18.14 51.99
CA PRO A 49 9.05 -18.28 51.07
C PRO A 49 9.01 -19.70 50.50
N ARG A 50 7.84 -20.31 50.49
CA ARG A 50 7.62 -21.65 49.92
C ARG A 50 7.14 -21.48 48.48
N VAL A 51 7.82 -22.13 47.54
CA VAL A 51 7.44 -22.18 46.14
C VAL A 51 6.64 -23.46 45.90
N GLU A 52 5.41 -23.33 45.43
CA GLU A 52 4.55 -24.43 45.01
C GLU A 52 4.43 -24.42 43.48
N GLU A 53 4.94 -25.48 42.85
CA GLU A 53 4.75 -25.74 41.42
C GLU A 53 3.83 -26.93 41.27
N TYR A 54 2.80 -26.80 40.42
CA TYR A 54 1.93 -27.93 40.09
C TYR A 54 2.54 -28.71 38.92
N GLY A 55 2.72 -30.01 39.10
CA GLY A 55 3.28 -30.85 38.05
C GLY A 55 3.33 -32.30 38.49
N VAL A 56 3.31 -33.23 37.55
CA VAL A 56 3.57 -34.64 37.88
C VAL A 56 4.97 -34.70 38.48
N SER A 57 5.07 -35.17 39.73
CA SER A 57 6.37 -35.29 40.36
C SER A 57 7.22 -36.24 39.51
N ALA A 58 8.52 -36.00 39.40
CA ALA A 58 9.39 -36.89 38.61
C ALA A 58 9.34 -38.34 39.15
N ILE A 59 8.91 -38.48 40.42
CA ILE A 59 8.66 -39.73 41.11
C ILE A 59 7.33 -40.35 40.63
N ASP A 60 6.23 -39.60 40.58
CA ASP A 60 4.92 -40.10 40.11
C ASP A 60 4.92 -40.45 38.62
N GLY A 61 5.68 -39.69 37.81
CA GLY A 61 5.89 -40.01 36.40
C GLY A 61 6.74 -41.26 36.20
N ALA A 62 7.75 -41.47 37.05
CA ALA A 62 8.56 -42.67 37.04
C ALA A 62 7.78 -43.90 37.52
N THR A 63 6.90 -43.77 38.52
CA THR A 63 6.08 -44.90 39.02
C THR A 63 5.01 -45.31 38.01
N ALA A 64 4.33 -44.35 37.37
CA ALA A 64 3.37 -44.64 36.30
C ALA A 64 4.05 -45.29 35.09
N ALA A 65 5.20 -44.77 34.66
CA ALA A 65 5.95 -45.35 33.54
C ALA A 65 6.60 -46.70 33.88
N LEU A 66 6.94 -46.95 35.14
CA LEU A 66 7.36 -48.26 35.64
C LEU A 66 6.24 -49.30 35.53
N ALA A 67 5.01 -48.94 35.88
CA ALA A 67 3.84 -49.82 35.73
C ALA A 67 3.57 -50.15 34.25
N VAL A 68 3.68 -49.16 33.36
CA VAL A 68 3.56 -49.34 31.91
C VAL A 68 4.71 -50.20 31.36
N GLY A 69 5.94 -49.96 31.79
CA GLY A 69 7.11 -50.76 31.42
C GLY A 69 6.97 -52.23 31.83
N LEU A 70 6.47 -52.49 33.04
CA LEU A 70 6.14 -53.85 33.52
C LEU A 70 5.03 -54.50 32.69
N ALA A 71 3.96 -53.76 32.36
CA ALA A 71 2.87 -54.26 31.54
C ALA A 71 3.33 -54.63 30.11
N ILE A 72 4.16 -53.78 29.49
CA ILE A 72 4.77 -54.04 28.18
C ILE A 72 5.73 -55.24 28.25
N GLY A 73 6.56 -55.32 29.30
CA GLY A 73 7.44 -56.46 29.52
C GLY A 73 6.67 -57.78 29.68
N ALA A 74 5.61 -57.79 30.48
CA ALA A 74 4.75 -58.96 30.68
C ALA A 74 4.01 -59.36 29.39
N PHE A 75 3.47 -58.37 28.65
CA PHE A 75 2.76 -58.61 27.40
C PHE A 75 3.69 -59.13 26.30
N THR A 76 4.90 -58.58 26.16
CA THR A 76 5.88 -59.03 25.16
C THR A 76 6.41 -60.43 25.46
N LEU A 77 6.61 -60.77 26.74
CA LEU A 77 6.96 -62.13 27.17
C LEU A 77 5.84 -63.13 26.93
N TRP A 78 4.58 -62.73 27.14
CA TRP A 78 3.39 -63.54 26.85
C TRP A 78 3.20 -63.77 25.35
N GLN A 79 3.28 -62.71 24.53
CA GLN A 79 3.10 -62.79 23.07
C GLN A 79 4.13 -63.69 22.39
N ARG A 80 5.35 -63.77 22.93
CA ARG A 80 6.42 -64.62 22.41
C ARG A 80 6.41 -66.05 22.96
N GLY A 81 5.45 -66.41 23.83
CA GLY A 81 5.36 -67.75 24.43
C GLY A 81 6.48 -68.09 25.43
N ILE A 82 7.22 -67.07 25.90
CA ILE A 82 8.48 -67.24 26.66
C ILE A 82 8.22 -67.59 28.15
N LEU A 83 6.98 -67.50 28.61
CA LEU A 83 6.61 -67.74 30.01
C LEU A 83 6.78 -69.20 30.48
N ALA A 84 6.86 -70.18 29.56
CA ALA A 84 6.91 -71.59 29.91
C ALA A 84 8.33 -72.19 30.02
N ASP A 85 9.34 -71.62 29.35
CA ASP A 85 10.64 -72.30 29.13
C ASP A 85 11.83 -71.72 29.93
N PHE A 86 11.65 -70.63 30.69
CA PHE A 86 12.74 -69.97 31.43
C PHE A 86 12.70 -70.19 32.94
N ARG A 87 13.89 -70.30 33.56
CA ARG A 87 14.04 -70.33 35.03
C ARG A 87 13.43 -69.05 35.65
N PRO A 88 12.71 -69.15 36.78
CA PRO A 88 11.99 -68.02 37.38
C PRO A 88 12.90 -66.81 37.71
N GLY A 89 14.16 -67.05 38.04
CA GLY A 89 15.15 -65.98 38.27
C GLY A 89 15.44 -65.13 37.03
N MET A 90 15.39 -65.69 35.83
CA MET A 90 15.67 -64.98 34.58
C MET A 90 14.46 -64.15 34.11
N LEU A 91 13.24 -64.66 34.35
CA LEU A 91 11.99 -63.91 34.14
C LEU A 91 11.91 -62.68 35.06
N ALA A 92 12.29 -62.83 36.33
CA ALA A 92 12.36 -61.70 37.27
C ALA A 92 13.39 -60.64 36.83
N LEU A 93 14.53 -61.06 36.28
CA LEU A 93 15.59 -60.16 35.79
C LEU A 93 15.15 -59.37 34.54
N LEU A 94 14.41 -60.00 33.63
CA LEU A 94 13.87 -59.32 32.45
C LEU A 94 12.75 -58.34 32.82
N LEU A 95 11.82 -58.73 33.69
CA LEU A 95 10.75 -57.83 34.14
C LEU A 95 11.29 -56.63 34.94
N THR A 96 12.30 -56.84 35.78
CA THR A 96 12.98 -55.73 36.49
C THR A 96 13.73 -54.80 35.54
N ALA A 97 14.36 -55.32 34.46
CA ALA A 97 14.97 -54.49 33.43
C ALA A 97 13.94 -53.62 32.68
N PHE A 98 12.77 -54.19 32.33
CA PHE A 98 11.66 -53.43 31.73
C PHE A 98 11.07 -52.39 32.69
N ALA A 99 10.96 -52.71 33.97
CA ALA A 99 10.52 -51.79 35.03
C ALA A 99 11.47 -50.59 35.17
N LEU A 100 12.78 -50.85 35.22
CA LEU A 100 13.82 -49.83 35.31
C LEU A 100 13.87 -48.96 34.05
N ALA A 101 13.76 -49.55 32.86
CA ALA A 101 13.69 -48.81 31.61
C ALA A 101 12.44 -47.91 31.53
N GLY A 102 11.29 -48.42 32.00
CA GLY A 102 10.05 -47.65 32.15
C GLY A 102 10.22 -46.46 33.11
N ALA A 103 10.75 -46.69 34.31
CA ALA A 103 11.00 -45.63 35.30
C ALA A 103 11.97 -44.56 34.77
N LEU A 104 13.07 -44.97 34.14
CA LEU A 104 14.10 -44.06 33.64
C LEU A 104 13.59 -43.23 32.46
N SER A 105 12.86 -43.85 31.53
CA SER A 105 12.24 -43.14 30.40
C SER A 105 11.14 -42.19 30.87
N GLY A 106 10.30 -42.57 31.84
CA GLY A 106 9.31 -41.70 32.47
C GLY A 106 9.96 -40.50 33.18
N TRP A 107 11.04 -40.73 33.92
CA TRP A 107 11.79 -39.67 34.59
C TRP A 107 12.41 -38.67 33.59
N ILE A 108 13.05 -39.18 32.52
CA ILE A 108 13.65 -38.34 31.47
C ILE A 108 12.56 -37.56 30.71
N LEU A 109 11.44 -38.21 30.36
CA LEU A 109 10.34 -37.58 29.63
C LEU A 109 9.67 -36.46 30.45
N VAL A 110 9.40 -36.71 31.74
CA VAL A 110 8.85 -35.69 32.65
C VAL A 110 9.85 -34.55 32.85
N ARG A 111 11.16 -34.83 32.90
CA ARG A 111 12.19 -33.79 33.03
C ARG A 111 12.34 -32.95 31.75
N LEU A 112 12.20 -33.54 30.56
CA LEU A 112 12.24 -32.83 29.28
C LEU A 112 10.96 -32.02 28.99
N LEU A 113 9.82 -32.48 29.50
CA LEU A 113 8.52 -31.83 29.34
C LEU A 113 8.17 -30.85 30.48
N ARG A 114 8.96 -30.84 31.57
CA ARG A 114 8.83 -29.84 32.63
C ARG A 114 9.26 -28.48 32.11
N GLU A 115 8.28 -27.63 31.87
CA GLU A 115 8.52 -26.23 31.59
C GLU A 115 8.43 -25.47 32.92
N HIS A 116 9.57 -25.10 33.47
CA HIS A 116 9.62 -24.25 34.67
C HIS A 116 9.48 -22.78 34.26
N VAL A 117 8.95 -21.97 35.18
CA VAL A 117 9.13 -20.51 35.12
C VAL A 117 10.61 -20.23 35.32
N ASP A 118 11.16 -19.23 34.61
CA ASP A 118 12.56 -18.84 34.74
C ASP A 118 12.94 -18.59 36.22
N GLU A 119 14.07 -19.15 36.67
CA GLU A 119 14.53 -18.97 38.05
C GLU A 119 14.80 -17.50 38.40
N THR A 120 15.15 -16.68 37.40
CA THR A 120 15.34 -15.24 37.59
C THR A 120 14.05 -14.52 37.95
N TRP A 121 12.93 -14.92 37.34
CA TRP A 121 11.59 -14.39 37.63
C TRP A 121 11.08 -14.85 39.00
N LEU A 122 11.32 -16.12 39.35
CA LEU A 122 11.00 -16.66 40.66
C LEU A 122 11.76 -15.92 41.78
N ALA A 123 13.06 -15.69 41.59
CA ALA A 123 13.87 -14.93 42.55
C ALA A 123 13.36 -13.49 42.73
N ARG A 124 13.03 -12.80 41.62
CA ARG A 124 12.45 -11.43 41.62
C ARG A 124 11.12 -11.35 42.38
N CYS A 125 10.25 -12.35 42.23
CA CYS A 125 8.95 -12.33 42.91
C CYS A 125 9.08 -12.74 44.39
N ALA A 126 10.02 -13.63 44.71
CA ALA A 126 10.27 -14.09 46.08
C ALA A 126 10.85 -13.01 47.00
N SER A 127 11.57 -12.04 46.43
CA SER A 127 12.14 -10.90 47.16
C SER A 127 11.11 -9.80 47.42
N ALA A 128 10.16 -9.61 46.49
CA ALA A 128 9.11 -8.59 46.57
C ALA A 128 7.82 -9.00 47.33
N ILE A 129 7.69 -10.27 47.77
CA ILE A 129 6.51 -10.76 48.49
C ILE A 129 6.46 -10.29 49.96
N LEU A 130 5.29 -9.86 50.45
CA LEU A 130 5.08 -9.45 51.84
C LEU A 130 4.58 -10.62 52.73
N PRO A 131 4.68 -10.52 54.07
CA PRO A 131 4.11 -11.51 54.98
C PRO A 131 2.61 -11.71 54.75
N ASP A 132 2.17 -12.97 54.80
CA ASP A 132 0.78 -13.42 54.61
C ASP A 132 0.21 -13.22 53.19
N GLU A 133 1.06 -12.86 52.21
CA GLU A 133 0.68 -12.84 50.79
C GLU A 133 0.99 -14.17 50.08
N THR A 134 0.24 -14.42 49.00
CA THR A 134 0.49 -15.49 48.04
C THR A 134 0.53 -14.92 46.64
N LEU A 135 1.67 -15.08 45.98
CA LEU A 135 1.93 -14.56 44.64
C LEU A 135 1.86 -15.72 43.64
N VAL A 136 0.89 -15.68 42.73
CA VAL A 136 0.73 -16.67 41.66
C VAL A 136 1.26 -16.07 40.37
N MET A 137 2.15 -16.77 39.68
CA MET A 137 2.71 -16.32 38.42
C MET A 137 2.53 -17.35 37.31
N ALA A 138 2.38 -16.86 36.07
CA ALA A 138 2.31 -17.69 34.88
C ALA A 138 3.11 -17.04 33.74
N GLU A 139 4.05 -17.79 33.16
CA GLU A 139 4.78 -17.38 31.96
C GLU A 139 4.03 -17.85 30.71
N VAL A 140 3.47 -16.91 29.95
CA VAL A 140 2.61 -17.20 28.80
C VAL A 140 3.01 -16.43 27.56
N GLU A 141 2.53 -16.85 26.40
CA GLU A 141 2.60 -16.01 25.21
C GLU A 141 1.71 -14.78 25.39
N ALA A 142 2.17 -13.67 24.82
CA ALA A 142 1.47 -12.39 24.79
C ALA A 142 -0.04 -12.53 24.45
N SER A 143 -0.39 -13.35 23.45
CA SER A 143 -1.77 -13.59 23.02
C SER A 143 -2.66 -14.26 24.08
N GLU A 144 -2.08 -15.03 25.01
CA GLU A 144 -2.80 -15.78 26.04
C GLU A 144 -2.96 -15.02 27.36
N THR A 145 -2.31 -13.86 27.51
CA THR A 145 -2.36 -13.00 28.70
C THR A 145 -3.79 -12.71 29.16
N ALA A 146 -4.72 -12.44 28.24
CA ALA A 146 -6.12 -12.17 28.57
C ALA A 146 -6.81 -13.36 29.26
N ARG A 147 -6.50 -14.59 28.83
CA ARG A 147 -7.07 -15.82 29.42
C ARG A 147 -6.51 -16.06 30.82
N VAL A 148 -5.23 -15.77 31.03
CA VAL A 148 -4.62 -15.85 32.36
C VAL A 148 -5.24 -14.83 33.30
N LEU A 149 -5.43 -13.58 32.87
CA LEU A 149 -6.07 -12.55 33.68
C LEU A 149 -7.49 -12.92 34.13
N VAL A 150 -8.28 -13.49 33.23
CA VAL A 150 -9.61 -14.02 33.59
C VAL A 150 -9.49 -15.08 34.68
N ILE A 151 -8.55 -16.02 34.55
CA ILE A 151 -8.34 -17.07 35.57
C ILE A 151 -7.86 -16.51 36.90
N LEU A 152 -7.02 -15.46 36.88
CA LEU A 152 -6.58 -14.78 38.10
C LEU A 152 -7.75 -14.04 38.77
N GLY A 153 -8.64 -13.42 37.99
CA GLY A 153 -9.76 -12.63 38.49
C GLY A 153 -11.05 -13.40 38.82
N ASP A 154 -11.22 -14.63 38.35
CA ASP A 154 -12.44 -15.46 38.50
C ASP A 154 -12.58 -16.10 39.90
N VAL A 155 -12.06 -15.46 40.96
CA VAL A 155 -12.15 -15.98 42.34
C VAL A 155 -12.90 -14.99 43.23
N GLU A 156 -14.09 -15.39 43.67
CA GLU A 156 -15.22 -14.60 44.19
C GLU A 156 -14.97 -13.72 45.44
N ALA A 157 -13.75 -13.57 45.96
CA ALA A 157 -13.51 -12.92 47.26
C ALA A 157 -12.89 -11.51 47.20
N GLU A 158 -11.98 -11.21 46.26
CA GLU A 158 -11.30 -9.91 46.11
C GLU A 158 -10.56 -9.89 44.77
N ALA A 159 -10.63 -8.77 44.01
CA ALA A 159 -9.89 -8.65 42.76
C ALA A 159 -8.38 -8.58 43.05
N PRO A 160 -7.55 -9.51 42.53
CA PRO A 160 -6.13 -9.51 42.83
C PRO A 160 -5.42 -8.33 42.17
N LEU A 161 -4.36 -7.85 42.83
CA LEU A 161 -3.40 -6.97 42.17
C LEU A 161 -2.65 -7.80 41.13
N THR A 162 -2.74 -7.41 39.86
CA THR A 162 -2.09 -8.13 38.76
C THR A 162 -1.05 -7.26 38.11
N PHE A 163 0.12 -7.84 37.84
CA PHE A 163 1.25 -7.18 37.20
C PHE A 163 1.77 -8.05 36.06
N ALA A 164 2.31 -7.43 35.01
CA ALA A 164 2.89 -8.14 33.87
C ALA A 164 4.33 -7.72 33.67
N PHE A 165 5.27 -8.66 33.78
CA PHE A 165 6.67 -8.42 33.52
C PHE A 165 7.10 -9.00 32.16
N ARG A 166 8.00 -8.28 31.50
CA ARG A 166 8.24 -8.39 30.07
C ARG A 166 9.71 -8.72 29.78
N SER A 167 9.94 -9.63 28.84
CA SER A 167 11.28 -9.84 28.27
C SER A 167 11.71 -8.65 27.40
N PRO A 168 13.03 -8.37 27.30
CA PRO A 168 13.56 -7.27 26.50
C PRO A 168 13.25 -7.42 25.01
N ARG A 169 13.34 -6.30 24.28
CA ARG A 169 12.99 -6.21 22.86
C ARG A 169 13.77 -7.22 22.00
N PRO A 170 13.13 -7.90 21.03
CA PRO A 170 13.80 -8.90 20.20
C PRO A 170 14.64 -8.32 19.05
N PHE A 171 14.73 -6.98 18.92
CA PHE A 171 15.43 -6.29 17.83
C PHE A 171 16.23 -5.09 18.33
N SER A 172 17.31 -4.75 17.61
CA SER A 172 18.13 -3.57 17.90
C SER A 172 17.46 -2.28 17.41
N VAL A 173 17.61 -1.22 18.18
CA VAL A 173 17.19 0.14 17.81
C VAL A 173 18.40 0.87 17.25
N GLU A 174 18.78 0.57 16.01
CA GLU A 174 19.53 1.55 15.22
C GLU A 174 18.50 2.51 14.63
N SER A 175 18.40 3.72 15.18
CA SER A 175 17.62 4.79 14.56
C SER A 175 18.46 5.38 13.42
N SER A 176 18.07 5.08 12.18
CA SER A 176 18.57 5.82 11.01
C SER A 176 18.00 7.23 10.94
N THR A 177 16.85 7.46 11.58
CA THR A 177 16.19 8.76 11.68
C THR A 177 16.85 9.59 12.76
N ARG A 178 17.19 10.85 12.44
CA ARG A 178 17.58 11.84 13.45
C ARG A 178 16.45 12.01 14.47
N PRO A 179 16.76 12.24 15.76
CA PRO A 179 15.73 12.55 16.75
C PRO A 179 14.93 13.79 16.31
N LEU A 180 13.61 13.72 16.45
CA LEU A 180 12.73 14.85 16.20
C LEU A 180 13.10 15.96 17.20
N TRP A 181 13.19 17.20 16.72
CA TRP A 181 13.69 18.31 17.53
C TRP A 181 12.71 18.64 18.66
N GLU A 182 13.25 19.09 19.80
CA GLU A 182 12.43 19.58 20.93
C GLU A 182 11.76 20.94 20.61
N GLU A 183 12.33 21.69 19.66
CA GLU A 183 11.78 22.97 19.17
C GLU A 183 11.52 22.92 17.65
N ARG A 184 10.38 23.48 17.23
CA ARG A 184 9.94 23.48 15.84
C ARG A 184 10.78 24.46 15.00
N PRO A 185 11.45 24.01 13.93
CA PRO A 185 12.18 24.92 13.06
C PRO A 185 11.23 25.81 12.25
N SER A 186 11.68 27.02 11.94
CA SER A 186 10.91 27.97 11.13
C SER A 186 10.84 27.52 9.66
N ILE A 187 9.81 27.95 8.94
CA ILE A 187 9.67 27.70 7.49
C ILE A 187 10.88 28.22 6.69
N GLN A 188 11.50 29.30 7.17
CA GLN A 188 12.71 29.83 6.56
C GLN A 188 13.89 28.87 6.75
N HIS A 189 14.07 28.35 7.96
CA HIS A 189 15.12 27.36 8.25
C HIS A 189 14.96 26.10 7.40
N LEU A 190 13.72 25.63 7.23
CA LEU A 190 13.39 24.49 6.36
C LEU A 190 13.85 24.72 4.90
N SER A 191 13.68 25.94 4.38
CA SER A 191 14.06 26.28 3.01
C SER A 191 15.59 26.41 2.86
N GLU A 192 16.27 27.00 3.85
CA GLU A 192 17.72 27.12 3.90
C GLU A 192 18.39 25.73 3.96
N ASN A 193 17.88 24.84 4.82
CA ASN A 193 18.36 23.47 4.95
C ASN A 193 18.12 22.65 3.68
N ALA A 194 16.98 22.85 2.99
CA ALA A 194 16.71 22.21 1.70
C ALA A 194 17.75 22.62 0.63
N ALA A 195 18.08 23.91 0.54
CA ALA A 195 19.10 24.41 -0.38
C ALA A 195 20.51 23.91 -0.02
N GLN A 196 20.85 23.89 1.27
CA GLN A 196 22.12 23.34 1.75
C GLN A 196 22.25 21.84 1.45
N LEU A 197 21.17 21.07 1.66
CA LEU A 197 21.12 19.65 1.35
C LEU A 197 21.37 19.41 -0.13
N ALA A 198 20.69 20.16 -1.01
CA ALA A 198 20.85 20.06 -2.46
C ALA A 198 22.30 20.26 -2.90
N GLY A 199 22.99 21.27 -2.35
CA GLY A 199 24.42 21.51 -2.63
C GLY A 199 25.36 20.44 -2.08
N SER A 200 24.95 19.68 -1.05
CA SER A 200 25.78 18.67 -0.40
C SER A 200 25.70 17.27 -1.05
N ILE A 201 24.63 16.97 -1.80
CA ILE A 201 24.40 15.64 -2.37
C ILE A 201 24.99 15.57 -3.77
N SER A 202 26.11 14.87 -3.91
CA SER A 202 26.62 14.46 -5.22
C SER A 202 25.91 13.19 -5.70
N VAL A 203 25.35 13.19 -6.91
CA VAL A 203 24.66 12.06 -7.52
C VAL A 203 25.53 11.40 -8.59
N SER A 204 25.50 10.07 -8.67
CA SER A 204 26.14 9.33 -9.76
C SER A 204 25.16 8.30 -10.34
N ARG A 205 24.97 8.36 -11.66
CA ARG A 205 24.16 7.40 -12.42
C ARG A 205 24.89 6.07 -12.68
N GLU A 206 26.18 6.00 -12.37
CA GLU A 206 26.99 4.77 -12.49
C GLU A 206 27.23 4.09 -11.14
N ALA A 207 26.80 4.72 -10.03
CA ALA A 207 26.87 4.13 -8.72
C ALA A 207 26.04 2.83 -8.67
N GLN A 208 26.52 1.88 -7.86
CA GLN A 208 25.80 0.64 -7.62
C GLN A 208 24.92 0.80 -6.38
N PRO A 209 23.70 0.24 -6.37
CA PRO A 209 22.85 0.27 -5.20
C PRO A 209 23.56 -0.41 -4.03
N ARG A 210 23.65 0.31 -2.91
CA ARG A 210 24.21 -0.17 -1.65
C ARG A 210 23.23 0.13 -0.53
N GLY A 211 23.10 -0.81 0.40
CA GLY A 211 22.17 -0.71 1.52
C GLY A 211 21.18 -1.86 1.57
N GLN A 212 20.29 -1.82 2.55
CA GLN A 212 19.24 -2.82 2.70
C GLN A 212 18.09 -2.53 1.73
N SER A 213 17.44 -3.59 1.24
CA SER A 213 16.21 -3.43 0.46
C SER A 213 15.14 -2.69 1.27
N PHE A 214 14.45 -1.72 0.65
CA PHE A 214 13.32 -1.04 1.27
C PHE A 214 12.22 -2.00 1.74
N LEU A 215 12.04 -3.16 1.09
CA LEU A 215 11.12 -4.21 1.56
C LEU A 215 11.61 -4.88 2.84
N ARG A 216 12.92 -5.08 2.99
CA ARG A 216 13.48 -5.58 4.26
C ARG A 216 13.29 -4.54 5.36
N ARG A 217 13.57 -3.28 5.05
CA ARG A 217 13.39 -2.16 5.98
C ARG A 217 11.94 -2.02 6.45
N LEU A 218 10.98 -2.08 5.52
CA LEU A 218 9.55 -2.07 5.85
C LEU A 218 9.14 -3.23 6.75
N ARG A 219 9.68 -4.44 6.55
CA ARG A 219 9.39 -5.59 7.43
C ARG A 219 9.93 -5.39 8.84
N GLU A 220 11.09 -4.75 8.99
CA GLU A 220 11.63 -4.38 10.30
C GLU A 220 10.76 -3.34 11.00
N VAL A 221 10.24 -2.35 10.23
CA VAL A 221 9.30 -1.35 10.71
C VAL A 221 7.98 -1.97 11.15
N GLU A 222 7.37 -2.78 10.29
CA GLU A 222 6.14 -3.51 10.60
C GLU A 222 6.30 -4.36 11.85
N GLY A 223 7.35 -5.18 11.94
CA GLY A 223 7.56 -6.06 13.09
C GLY A 223 7.70 -5.30 14.40
N ALA A 224 8.35 -4.12 14.39
CA ALA A 224 8.46 -3.28 15.57
C ALA A 224 7.14 -2.59 15.96
N LEU A 225 6.35 -2.15 14.97
CA LEU A 225 5.02 -1.56 15.22
C LEU A 225 4.02 -2.61 15.72
N GLU A 226 4.02 -3.82 15.14
CA GLU A 226 3.20 -4.94 15.61
C GLU A 226 3.59 -5.37 17.02
N TRP A 227 4.89 -5.42 17.31
CA TRP A 227 5.41 -5.69 18.65
C TRP A 227 4.91 -4.64 19.66
N ALA A 228 5.09 -3.35 19.37
CA ALA A 228 4.64 -2.27 20.27
C ALA A 228 3.12 -2.30 20.47
N ASN A 229 2.35 -2.47 19.38
CA ASN A 229 0.89 -2.57 19.46
C ASN A 229 0.44 -3.77 20.31
N THR A 230 1.07 -4.94 20.14
CA THR A 230 0.76 -6.15 20.91
C THR A 230 1.02 -5.92 22.39
N ARG A 231 2.17 -5.32 22.71
CA ARG A 231 2.61 -4.97 24.07
C ARG A 231 1.67 -3.96 24.75
N LEU A 232 1.28 -2.90 24.06
CA LEU A 232 0.35 -1.89 24.59
C LEU A 232 -1.08 -2.43 24.73
N THR A 233 -1.54 -3.28 23.79
CA THR A 233 -2.86 -3.93 23.89
C THR A 233 -2.94 -4.82 25.14
N MET A 234 -1.82 -5.40 25.57
CA MET A 234 -1.76 -6.17 26.82
C MET A 234 -1.83 -5.31 28.06
N SER A 235 -1.11 -4.17 28.08
CA SER A 235 -1.25 -3.16 29.13
C SER A 235 -2.73 -2.77 29.30
N ALA A 236 -3.46 -2.61 28.19
CA ALA A 236 -4.89 -2.29 28.19
C ALA A 236 -5.74 -3.28 28.98
N LYS A 237 -5.48 -4.56 28.76
CA LYS A 237 -6.26 -5.64 29.38
C LYS A 237 -5.96 -5.80 30.86
N MET A 238 -4.80 -5.34 31.31
CA MET A 238 -4.38 -5.35 32.72
C MET A 238 -4.94 -4.16 33.52
N HIS A 239 -5.78 -3.30 32.93
CA HIS A 239 -6.36 -2.10 33.56
C HIS A 239 -5.33 -1.13 34.19
N HIS A 240 -4.08 -1.15 33.72
CA HIS A 240 -3.09 -0.18 34.17
C HIS A 240 -3.39 1.20 33.57
N ALA A 241 -3.00 2.26 34.28
CA ALA A 241 -3.08 3.61 33.75
C ALA A 241 -2.25 3.72 32.46
N PHE A 242 -2.83 4.31 31.43
CA PHE A 242 -2.17 4.52 30.15
C PHE A 242 -1.50 5.87 30.10
N THR A 243 -0.34 5.90 29.45
CA THR A 243 0.15 7.16 28.88
C THR A 243 -0.75 7.59 27.72
N LEU A 244 -1.02 8.89 27.58
CA LEU A 244 -1.85 9.41 26.48
C LEU A 244 -1.31 9.01 25.10
N SER A 245 0.01 8.92 24.96
CA SER A 245 0.68 8.45 23.73
C SER A 245 0.42 6.98 23.42
N ALA A 246 0.29 6.13 24.45
CA ALA A 246 -0.03 4.70 24.27
C ALA A 246 -1.49 4.51 23.83
N GLU A 247 -2.43 5.22 24.45
CA GLU A 247 -3.84 5.23 24.05
C GLU A 247 -3.99 5.68 22.59
N TRP A 248 -3.37 6.80 22.23
CA TRP A 248 -3.41 7.33 20.86
C TRP A 248 -2.85 6.34 19.82
N LEU A 249 -1.76 5.63 20.15
CA LEU A 249 -1.18 4.64 19.24
C LEU A 249 -2.11 3.43 19.02
N LEU A 250 -2.78 2.97 20.08
CA LEU A 250 -3.75 1.88 20.02
C LEU A 250 -5.00 2.28 19.22
N ASP A 251 -5.53 3.48 19.45
CA ASP A 251 -6.68 4.02 18.73
C ASP A 251 -6.42 4.12 17.22
N ASN A 252 -5.18 4.42 16.84
CA ASN A 252 -4.77 4.58 15.45
C ASN A 252 -4.11 3.33 14.83
N ALA A 253 -4.08 2.20 15.54
CA ALA A 253 -3.39 0.99 15.08
C ALA A 253 -3.91 0.45 13.74
N TYR A 254 -5.21 0.61 13.45
CA TYR A 254 -5.79 0.19 12.17
C TYR A 254 -5.26 1.00 10.99
N LEU A 255 -5.14 2.33 11.15
CA LEU A 255 -4.63 3.24 10.13
C LEU A 255 -3.15 2.94 9.84
N ILE A 256 -2.37 2.68 10.89
CA ILE A 256 -0.95 2.33 10.76
C ILE A 256 -0.80 1.04 9.94
N ARG A 257 -1.61 0.00 10.23
CA ARG A 257 -1.60 -1.26 9.47
C ARG A 257 -2.02 -1.09 8.01
N GLU A 258 -3.00 -0.22 7.75
CA GLU A 258 -3.42 0.13 6.39
C GLU A 258 -2.26 0.77 5.61
N GLN A 259 -1.58 1.77 6.20
CA GLN A 259 -0.42 2.42 5.57
C GLN A 259 0.72 1.45 5.26
N VAL A 260 1.03 0.53 6.18
CA VAL A 260 2.05 -0.52 5.96
C VAL A 260 1.64 -1.45 4.82
N THR A 261 0.37 -1.84 4.77
CA THR A 261 -0.17 -2.74 3.74
C THR A 261 -0.11 -2.09 2.35
N ASP A 262 -0.52 -0.84 2.25
CA ASP A 262 -0.47 -0.06 1.01
C ASP A 262 0.97 0.13 0.53
N LEU A 263 1.87 0.51 1.43
CA LEU A 263 3.27 0.67 1.11
C LEU A 263 3.93 -0.63 0.63
N ARG A 264 3.59 -1.77 1.25
CA ARG A 264 4.05 -3.10 0.80
C ARG A 264 3.60 -3.42 -0.62
N ARG A 265 2.39 -3.00 -1.02
CA ARG A 265 1.87 -3.21 -2.38
C ARG A 265 2.56 -2.31 -3.41
N SER A 266 2.98 -1.11 -3.02
CA SER A 266 3.61 -0.14 -3.91
C SER A 266 5.13 -0.32 -4.08
N LEU A 267 5.84 -0.85 -3.07
CA LEU A 267 7.30 -1.05 -3.09
C LEU A 267 7.88 -2.03 -4.15
N PRO A 268 7.20 -3.11 -4.60
CA PRO A 268 7.75 -4.06 -5.58
C PRO A 268 7.93 -3.50 -7.00
N GLN A 269 7.68 -2.21 -7.21
CA GLN A 269 7.79 -1.62 -8.54
C GLN A 269 9.26 -1.59 -8.98
N LYS A 270 9.50 -2.21 -10.14
CA LYS A 270 10.77 -2.22 -10.89
C LYS A 270 11.36 -0.80 -11.10
N TYR A 271 10.51 0.23 -10.99
CA TYR A 271 10.80 1.65 -11.15
C TYR A 271 11.86 2.19 -10.17
N TYR A 272 11.91 1.70 -8.93
CA TYR A 272 12.78 2.30 -7.90
C TYR A 272 14.25 1.83 -7.96
N GLY A 273 14.56 0.83 -8.78
CA GLY A 273 15.94 0.35 -8.98
C GLY A 273 16.78 1.21 -9.93
N GLU A 274 16.15 2.15 -10.62
CA GLU A 274 16.78 3.00 -11.65
C GLU A 274 16.88 4.47 -11.21
N LEU A 275 16.58 4.76 -9.94
CA LEU A 275 16.67 6.11 -9.37
C LEU A 275 18.12 6.59 -9.24
N PRO A 276 18.37 7.90 -9.34
CA PRO A 276 19.70 8.46 -9.13
C PRO A 276 20.20 8.19 -7.71
N LEU A 277 21.43 7.67 -7.61
CA LEU A 277 22.03 7.25 -6.36
C LEU A 277 23.06 8.27 -5.86
N ILE A 278 23.19 8.36 -4.54
CA ILE A 278 24.22 9.18 -3.88
C ILE A 278 25.61 8.59 -4.19
N ALA A 279 26.53 9.42 -4.67
CA ALA A 279 27.84 8.99 -5.18
C ALA A 279 28.86 8.66 -4.07
N SER A 280 28.85 9.42 -2.97
CA SER A 280 29.88 9.35 -1.92
C SER A 280 29.33 9.65 -0.53
N GLY A 281 30.05 9.23 0.51
CA GLY A 281 29.67 9.41 1.91
C GLY A 281 29.08 8.15 2.55
N PRO A 282 28.59 8.25 3.81
CA PRO A 282 28.04 7.10 4.55
C PRO A 282 26.77 6.52 3.91
N GLU A 283 26.04 7.34 3.14
CA GLU A 283 24.79 6.97 2.46
C GLU A 283 25.01 6.63 0.97
N ALA A 284 26.26 6.46 0.53
CA ALA A 284 26.58 6.15 -0.85
C ALA A 284 25.86 4.89 -1.34
N GLY A 285 25.20 4.99 -2.50
CA GLY A 285 24.40 3.92 -3.11
C GLY A 285 22.94 3.85 -2.65
N LEU A 286 22.49 4.75 -1.77
CA LEU A 286 21.05 4.98 -1.53
C LEU A 286 20.49 5.96 -2.57
N PRO A 287 19.19 5.86 -2.94
CA PRO A 287 18.52 6.85 -3.78
C PRO A 287 18.53 8.24 -3.15
N ARG A 288 18.88 9.27 -3.93
CA ARG A 288 18.88 10.67 -3.45
C ARG A 288 17.52 11.06 -2.86
N VAL A 289 16.42 10.73 -3.55
CA VAL A 289 15.06 10.99 -3.06
C VAL A 289 14.76 10.39 -1.68
N TYR A 290 15.36 9.25 -1.31
CA TYR A 290 15.17 8.66 0.03
C TYR A 290 15.78 9.54 1.12
N ARG A 291 16.97 10.13 0.86
CA ARG A 291 17.61 11.10 1.76
C ARG A 291 16.83 12.41 1.81
N VAL A 292 16.35 12.90 0.67
CA VAL A 292 15.49 14.09 0.60
C VAL A 292 14.24 13.91 1.47
N ALA A 293 13.56 12.77 1.34
CA ALA A 293 12.40 12.44 2.16
C ALA A 293 12.75 12.34 3.66
N SER A 294 13.93 11.79 4.00
CA SER A 294 14.38 11.68 5.39
C SER A 294 14.61 13.06 6.00
N GLU A 295 15.33 13.94 5.30
CA GLU A 295 15.58 15.30 5.77
C GLU A 295 14.27 16.10 5.89
N MET A 296 13.37 15.97 4.92
CA MET A 296 12.05 16.61 4.98
C MET A 296 11.26 16.22 6.23
N VAL A 297 11.24 14.93 6.58
CA VAL A 297 10.52 14.43 7.77
C VAL A 297 11.20 14.90 9.05
N SER A 298 12.54 14.89 9.11
CA SER A 298 13.26 15.34 10.31
C SER A 298 13.12 16.83 10.55
N GLU A 299 13.23 17.64 9.49
CA GLU A 299 13.13 19.10 9.55
C GLU A 299 11.69 19.57 9.78
N SER A 300 10.69 18.74 9.51
CA SER A 300 9.30 19.07 9.80
C SER A 300 8.80 18.49 11.13
N CYS A 301 9.69 17.87 11.92
CA CYS A 301 9.32 17.11 13.12
C CYS A 301 8.19 16.09 12.89
N GLY A 302 8.07 15.55 11.68
CA GLY A 302 7.00 14.63 11.29
C GLY A 302 5.69 15.28 10.82
N GLU A 303 5.55 16.61 10.88
CA GLU A 303 4.41 17.36 10.35
C GLU A 303 4.61 17.64 8.85
N LEU A 304 4.02 16.82 7.99
CA LEU A 304 4.08 16.98 6.54
C LEU A 304 2.69 17.30 5.98
N GLY A 305 2.57 18.52 5.48
CA GLY A 305 1.46 18.97 4.64
C GLY A 305 1.94 19.32 3.22
N PRO A 306 1.00 19.48 2.27
CA PRO A 306 1.34 19.83 0.88
C PRO A 306 2.14 21.13 0.77
N GLU A 307 1.89 22.11 1.64
CA GLU A 307 2.62 23.39 1.65
C GLU A 307 4.08 23.24 2.11
N ILE A 308 4.34 22.43 3.14
CA ILE A 308 5.71 22.17 3.62
C ILE A 308 6.50 21.41 2.56
N ILE A 309 5.88 20.37 1.98
CA ILE A 309 6.46 19.59 0.88
C ILE A 309 6.79 20.53 -0.30
N ARG A 310 5.85 21.39 -0.70
CA ARG A 310 6.06 22.35 -1.80
C ARG A 310 7.23 23.28 -1.51
N LYS A 311 7.26 23.94 -0.36
CA LYS A 311 8.32 24.90 -0.01
C LYS A 311 9.69 24.24 0.03
N PHE A 312 9.80 23.05 0.63
CA PHE A 312 11.04 22.29 0.66
C PHE A 312 11.53 21.98 -0.76
N LEU A 313 10.66 21.43 -1.60
CA LEU A 313 11.04 21.01 -2.95
C LEU A 313 11.36 22.18 -3.87
N VAL A 314 10.67 23.32 -3.72
CA VAL A 314 11.00 24.55 -4.47
C VAL A 314 12.40 25.05 -4.08
N ALA A 315 12.71 25.11 -2.78
CA ALA A 315 14.02 25.54 -2.30
C ALA A 315 15.15 24.56 -2.71
N PHE A 316 14.88 23.25 -2.65
CA PHE A 316 15.81 22.22 -3.08
C PHE A 316 16.10 22.31 -4.59
N GLN A 317 15.04 22.37 -5.41
CA GLN A 317 15.14 22.36 -6.87
C GLN A 317 15.69 23.67 -7.44
N ALA A 318 15.66 24.77 -6.69
CA ALA A 318 16.35 26.01 -7.05
C ALA A 318 17.88 25.85 -7.14
N VAL A 319 18.44 24.84 -6.45
CA VAL A 319 19.87 24.51 -6.51
C VAL A 319 20.13 23.37 -7.48
N THR A 320 19.38 22.26 -7.39
CA THR A 320 19.53 21.11 -8.29
C THR A 320 18.17 20.46 -8.58
N PRO A 321 17.76 20.31 -9.85
CA PRO A 321 16.49 19.68 -10.18
C PRO A 321 16.46 18.20 -9.76
N LEU A 322 15.28 17.75 -9.36
CA LEU A 322 14.99 16.34 -9.14
C LEU A 322 14.55 15.71 -10.48
N ASP A 323 15.01 14.48 -10.73
CA ASP A 323 14.60 13.74 -11.92
C ASP A 323 13.10 13.39 -11.81
N ILE A 324 12.41 13.23 -12.95
CA ILE A 324 10.98 12.90 -13.03
C ILE A 324 10.64 11.69 -12.16
N GLY A 325 11.44 10.62 -12.27
CA GLY A 325 11.28 9.40 -11.49
C GLY A 325 11.49 9.60 -9.98
N GLU A 326 12.32 10.55 -9.55
CA GLU A 326 12.50 10.88 -8.13
C GLU A 326 11.27 11.55 -7.56
N LEU A 327 10.70 12.53 -8.26
CA LEU A 327 9.48 13.20 -7.82
C LEU A 327 8.30 12.22 -7.73
N TRP A 328 8.20 11.25 -8.65
CA TRP A 328 7.20 10.18 -8.58
C TRP A 328 7.46 9.18 -7.44
N ALA A 329 8.71 8.97 -7.06
CA ALA A 329 9.08 8.11 -5.93
C ALA A 329 8.89 8.79 -4.57
N LEU A 330 8.89 10.13 -4.52
CA LEU A 330 8.81 10.90 -3.28
C LEU A 330 7.63 10.52 -2.35
N PRO A 331 6.38 10.33 -2.82
CA PRO A 331 5.26 9.96 -1.93
C PRO A 331 5.53 8.68 -1.16
N LEU A 332 6.12 7.70 -1.85
CA LEU A 332 6.46 6.41 -1.29
C LEU A 332 7.61 6.54 -0.27
N MET A 333 8.62 7.35 -0.58
CA MET A 333 9.75 7.58 0.32
C MET A 333 9.33 8.34 1.58
N LEU A 334 8.47 9.35 1.46
CA LEU A 334 7.92 10.08 2.62
C LEU A 334 7.12 9.15 3.53
N ARG A 335 6.26 8.27 2.97
CA ARG A 335 5.53 7.28 3.78
C ARG A 335 6.46 6.33 4.51
N LEU A 336 7.51 5.83 3.84
CA LEU A 336 8.49 4.96 4.48
C LEU A 336 9.20 5.68 5.64
N GLN A 337 9.64 6.92 5.43
CA GLN A 337 10.31 7.72 6.46
C GLN A 337 9.39 8.05 7.65
N LEU A 338 8.12 8.40 7.40
CA LEU A 338 7.14 8.61 8.46
C LEU A 338 6.89 7.34 9.28
N LEU A 339 6.82 6.16 8.64
CA LEU A 339 6.70 4.89 9.35
C LEU A 339 7.98 4.54 10.14
N GLU A 340 9.16 4.93 9.66
CA GLU A 340 10.40 4.81 10.42
C GLU A 340 10.41 5.71 11.67
N CYS A 341 9.92 6.96 11.56
CA CYS A 341 9.71 7.84 12.71
C CYS A 341 8.68 7.26 13.68
N LEU A 342 7.55 6.76 13.18
CA LEU A 342 6.52 6.13 13.98
C LEU A 342 7.06 4.89 14.71
N ARG A 343 7.93 4.09 14.05
CA ARG A 343 8.62 2.97 14.69
C ARG A 343 9.40 3.42 15.91
N ALA A 344 10.21 4.48 15.76
CA ALA A 344 11.01 5.01 16.86
C ALA A 344 10.13 5.51 18.01
N LEU A 345 9.07 6.26 17.70
CA LEU A 345 8.10 6.74 18.70
C LEU A 345 7.37 5.60 19.40
N ALA A 346 6.87 4.60 18.66
CA ALA A 346 6.17 3.44 19.21
C ALA A 346 7.03 2.65 20.21
N ILE A 347 8.32 2.48 19.87
CA ILE A 347 9.30 1.84 20.74
C ILE A 347 9.50 2.64 22.03
N GLN A 348 9.61 3.97 21.93
CA GLN A 348 9.74 4.84 23.10
C GLN A 348 8.49 4.83 23.98
N VAL A 349 7.30 4.89 23.38
CA VAL A 349 6.00 4.83 24.08
C VAL A 349 5.85 3.50 24.83
N GLU A 350 6.21 2.38 24.21
CA GLU A 350 6.20 1.07 24.90
C GLU A 350 7.19 1.06 26.07
N GLN A 351 8.37 1.67 25.93
CA GLN A 351 9.35 1.77 27.02
C GLN A 351 8.78 2.51 28.22
N GLN A 352 8.14 3.66 27.96
CA GLN A 352 7.55 4.50 28.99
C GLN A 352 6.43 3.73 29.67
N GLN A 353 5.52 3.13 28.90
CA GLN A 353 4.45 2.31 29.47
C GLN A 353 4.98 1.17 30.35
N SER A 354 6.04 0.48 29.92
CA SER A 354 6.69 -0.57 30.73
C SER A 354 7.33 -0.01 32.00
N GLN A 355 7.86 1.21 31.97
CA GLN A 355 8.42 1.89 33.15
C GLN A 355 7.33 2.36 34.10
N SER A 356 6.18 2.85 33.60
CA SER A 356 5.01 3.18 34.41
C SER A 356 4.48 1.93 35.12
N GLU A 357 4.37 0.79 34.42
CA GLU A 357 3.97 -0.50 35.00
C GLU A 357 4.94 -0.95 36.11
N GLU A 358 6.24 -0.76 35.92
CA GLU A 358 7.24 -1.10 36.93
C GLU A 358 7.23 -0.14 38.13
N ALA A 359 6.98 1.16 37.88
CA ALA A 359 6.84 2.17 38.93
C ALA A 359 5.60 1.91 39.79
N ASP A 360 4.46 1.56 39.17
CA ASP A 360 3.22 1.20 39.87
C ASP A 360 3.41 -0.06 40.73
N PHE A 361 4.10 -1.09 40.19
CA PHE A 361 4.47 -2.27 40.98
C PHE A 361 5.25 -1.89 42.23
N TRP A 362 6.33 -1.12 42.09
CA TRP A 362 7.17 -0.74 43.23
C TRP A 362 6.45 0.19 44.20
N ALA A 363 5.70 1.17 43.71
CA ALA A 363 4.89 2.05 44.54
C ALA A 363 3.89 1.24 45.36
N ASN A 364 3.15 0.33 44.72
CA ASN A 364 2.20 -0.54 45.40
C ASN A 364 2.87 -1.40 46.47
N ARG A 365 4.04 -2.01 46.18
CA ARG A 365 4.80 -2.80 47.17
C ARG A 365 5.27 -1.96 48.35
N LEU A 366 5.79 -0.76 48.11
CA LEU A 366 6.24 0.17 49.15
C LEU A 366 5.08 0.68 50.01
N ILE A 367 3.99 1.14 49.39
CA ILE A 367 2.75 1.57 50.07
C ILE A 367 2.24 0.45 50.99
N THR A 368 2.13 -0.77 50.45
CA THR A 368 1.64 -1.93 51.22
C THR A 368 2.60 -2.26 52.37
N ALA A 369 3.91 -2.23 52.13
CA ALA A 369 4.91 -2.45 53.18
C ALA A 369 4.84 -1.40 54.30
N VAL A 370 4.64 -0.12 53.96
CA VAL A 370 4.47 0.99 54.91
C VAL A 370 3.20 0.82 55.73
N ARG A 371 2.05 0.61 55.07
CA ARG A 371 0.74 0.46 55.73
C ARG A 371 0.70 -0.71 56.71
N HIS A 372 1.38 -1.82 56.37
CA HIS A 372 1.45 -3.00 57.23
C HIS A 372 2.68 -3.02 58.16
N SER A 373 3.46 -1.93 58.25
CA SER A 373 4.67 -1.85 59.09
C SER A 373 5.61 -3.05 58.90
N SER A 374 5.78 -3.49 57.65
CA SER A 374 6.52 -4.71 57.32
C SER A 374 8.02 -4.53 57.57
N PRO A 375 8.70 -5.49 58.24
CA PRO A 375 10.15 -5.45 58.43
C PRO A 375 10.93 -5.60 57.10
N ARG A 376 10.27 -5.93 55.98
CA ARG A 376 10.88 -6.07 54.66
C ARG A 376 11.04 -4.76 53.89
N LEU A 377 10.50 -3.64 54.39
CA LEU A 377 10.54 -2.35 53.69
C LEU A 377 11.96 -1.93 53.27
N LEU A 378 12.94 -2.02 54.18
CA LEU A 378 14.33 -1.65 53.90
C LEU A 378 14.96 -2.54 52.81
N LYS A 379 14.65 -3.84 52.82
CA LYS A 379 15.14 -4.78 51.81
C LYS A 379 14.52 -4.51 50.43
N MET A 380 13.26 -4.10 50.38
CA MET A 380 12.60 -3.71 49.13
C MET A 380 13.18 -2.42 48.56
N LEU A 381 13.50 -1.44 49.41
CA LEU A 381 14.19 -0.22 48.99
C LEU A 381 15.60 -0.52 48.47
N GLU A 382 16.36 -1.39 49.15
CA GLU A 382 17.68 -1.84 48.69
C GLU A 382 17.59 -2.52 47.31
N GLU A 383 16.65 -3.43 47.13
CA GLU A 383 16.45 -4.12 45.85
C GLU A 383 16.00 -3.17 44.72
N LEU A 384 15.13 -2.20 45.02
CA LEU A 384 14.75 -1.15 44.08
C LEU A 384 15.98 -0.38 43.60
N MET A 385 16.86 0.01 44.53
CA MET A 385 18.07 0.79 44.25
C MET A 385 19.12 -0.03 43.48
N GLU A 386 19.31 -1.31 43.82
CA GLU A 386 20.23 -2.20 43.09
C GLU A 386 19.77 -2.47 41.66
N ARG A 387 18.46 -2.55 41.45
CA ARG A 387 17.89 -2.87 40.14
C ARG A 387 17.86 -1.68 39.19
N HIS A 388 17.72 -0.47 39.73
CA HIS A 388 17.68 0.78 38.98
C HIS A 388 18.82 1.72 39.42
N PRO A 389 20.09 1.35 39.23
CA PRO A 389 21.22 2.20 39.67
C PRO A 389 21.22 3.56 38.97
N GLU A 390 20.72 3.60 37.72
CA GLU A 390 20.49 4.81 36.94
C GLU A 390 19.01 4.89 36.53
N PRO A 391 18.11 5.35 37.41
CA PRO A 391 16.68 5.44 37.11
C PRO A 391 16.46 6.47 35.99
N THR A 392 15.53 6.17 35.08
CA THR A 392 15.13 7.14 34.05
C THR A 392 14.23 8.23 34.63
N ALA A 393 14.24 9.43 34.04
CA ALA A 393 13.37 10.54 34.44
C ALA A 393 11.88 10.16 34.45
N HIS A 394 11.44 9.39 33.45
CA HIS A 394 10.07 8.89 33.37
C HIS A 394 9.70 7.98 34.56
N PHE A 395 10.51 6.95 34.82
CA PHE A 395 10.32 6.05 35.97
C PHE A 395 10.27 6.81 37.31
N ALA A 396 11.18 7.78 37.49
CA ALA A 396 11.22 8.62 38.68
C ALA A 396 9.95 9.45 38.85
N SER A 397 9.46 10.06 37.76
CA SER A 397 8.22 10.86 37.76
C SER A 397 7.01 10.02 38.14
N GLU A 398 6.83 8.85 37.52
CA GLU A 398 5.69 7.95 37.81
C GLU A 398 5.73 7.43 39.25
N LEU A 399 6.91 7.01 39.73
CA LEU A 399 7.07 6.53 41.10
C LEU A 399 6.73 7.61 42.14
N MET A 400 7.12 8.86 41.87
CA MET A 400 6.81 10.00 42.75
C MET A 400 5.33 10.37 42.75
N VAL A 401 4.64 10.27 41.62
CA VAL A 401 3.19 10.51 41.53
C VAL A 401 2.43 9.51 42.41
N HIS A 402 2.82 8.23 42.38
CA HIS A 402 2.16 7.20 43.20
C HIS A 402 2.50 7.26 44.70
N LEU A 403 3.69 7.77 45.07
CA LEU A 403 4.14 7.84 46.46
C LEU A 403 3.82 9.19 47.15
N HIS A 404 3.15 10.12 46.46
CA HIS A 404 2.95 11.49 46.94
C HIS A 404 2.30 11.59 48.34
N ASP A 405 1.38 10.67 48.65
CA ASP A 405 0.61 10.68 49.90
C ASP A 405 1.26 9.88 51.05
N GLU A 406 2.41 9.23 50.84
CA GLU A 406 3.03 8.33 51.84
C GLU A 406 4.26 8.96 52.51
N GLU A 407 4.05 9.61 53.67
CA GLU A 407 5.07 10.37 54.41
C GLU A 407 6.31 9.55 54.83
N ALA A 408 6.18 8.22 54.99
CA ALA A 408 7.26 7.36 55.49
C ALA A 408 8.26 6.91 54.40
N ALA A 409 7.80 6.68 53.17
CA ALA A 409 8.64 6.21 52.07
C ALA A 409 9.15 7.36 51.18
N LEU A 410 8.36 8.42 51.05
CA LEU A 410 8.61 9.53 50.14
C LEU A 410 9.99 10.21 50.33
N PRO A 411 10.45 10.54 51.56
CA PRO A 411 11.76 11.22 51.74
C PRO A 411 12.95 10.33 51.36
N VAL A 412 12.84 9.02 51.57
CA VAL A 412 13.93 8.06 51.28
C VAL A 412 14.06 7.85 49.77
N VAL A 413 12.92 7.64 49.09
CA VAL A 413 12.88 7.45 47.64
C VAL A 413 13.26 8.74 46.91
N SER A 414 12.72 9.89 47.32
CA SER A 414 13.06 11.19 46.72
C SER A 414 14.55 11.51 46.86
N GLY A 415 15.11 11.36 48.07
CA GLY A 415 16.53 11.60 48.30
C GLY A 415 17.45 10.62 47.55
N TRP A 416 17.00 9.40 47.23
CA TRP A 416 17.72 8.50 46.34
C TRP A 416 17.63 8.96 44.88
N LEU A 417 16.43 9.30 44.38
CA LEU A 417 16.24 9.73 43.01
C LEU A 417 17.02 11.02 42.70
N GLU A 418 17.01 12.02 43.59
CA GLU A 418 17.78 13.27 43.42
C GLU A 418 19.29 13.00 43.32
N ARG A 419 19.81 12.08 44.14
CA ARG A 419 21.23 11.69 44.11
C ARG A 419 21.58 10.94 42.82
N SER A 420 20.72 10.04 42.37
CA SER A 420 20.95 9.21 41.18
C SER A 420 20.81 10.03 39.89
N LEU A 421 19.82 10.93 39.81
CA LEU A 421 19.56 11.79 38.65
C LEU A 421 20.41 13.06 38.63
N ARG A 422 21.07 13.40 39.75
CA ARG A 422 21.94 14.59 39.91
C ARG A 422 21.22 15.93 39.64
N ALA A 423 19.92 15.97 39.85
CA ALA A 423 19.09 17.16 39.66
C ALA A 423 17.93 17.18 40.68
N PRO A 424 17.38 18.35 41.03
CA PRO A 424 16.17 18.44 41.85
C PRO A 424 15.00 17.75 41.16
N LEU A 425 14.20 16.99 41.91
CA LEU A 425 13.09 16.21 41.33
C LEU A 425 12.06 17.06 40.60
N LEU A 426 11.78 18.26 41.10
CA LEU A 426 10.84 19.18 40.46
C LEU A 426 11.28 19.54 39.03
N GLU A 427 12.57 19.75 38.81
CA GLU A 427 13.13 20.06 37.49
C GLU A 427 13.02 18.86 36.56
N VAL A 428 13.38 17.66 37.05
CA VAL A 428 13.27 16.41 36.29
C VAL A 428 11.83 16.14 35.87
N MET A 429 10.87 16.30 36.78
CA MET A 429 9.44 16.09 36.48
C MET A 429 8.92 17.12 35.47
N GLN A 430 9.30 18.40 35.59
CA GLN A 430 8.92 19.43 34.62
C GLN A 430 9.49 19.13 33.22
N GLN A 431 10.74 18.69 33.15
CA GLN A 431 11.38 18.34 31.89
C GLN A 431 10.75 17.09 31.27
N GLU A 432 10.42 16.09 32.09
CA GLU A 432 9.73 14.89 31.62
C GLU A 432 8.31 15.18 31.11
N HIS A 433 7.53 16.02 31.78
CA HIS A 433 6.21 16.44 31.29
C HIS A 433 6.30 17.19 29.94
N ARG A 434 7.31 18.07 29.77
CA ARG A 434 7.56 18.71 28.48
C ARG A 434 7.91 17.66 27.41
N ARG A 435 8.77 16.69 27.73
CA ARG A 435 9.16 15.62 26.82
C ARG A 435 7.95 14.77 26.39
N GLN A 436 7.07 14.41 27.32
CA GLN A 436 5.82 13.69 27.03
C GLN A 436 4.90 14.49 26.11
N ALA A 437 4.74 15.80 26.36
CA ALA A 437 3.91 16.68 25.52
C ALA A 437 4.45 16.80 24.08
N VAL A 438 5.77 16.95 23.93
CA VAL A 438 6.44 16.97 22.62
C VAL A 438 6.26 15.64 21.89
N GLN A 439 6.47 14.52 22.56
CA GLN A 439 6.31 13.19 21.99
C GLN A 439 4.86 12.90 21.56
N GLN A 440 3.88 13.29 22.38
CA GLN A 440 2.46 13.15 22.04
C GLN A 440 2.11 13.95 20.79
N THR A 441 2.61 15.18 20.69
CA THR A 441 2.41 16.04 19.52
C THR A 441 3.07 15.43 18.28
N ALA A 442 4.33 14.97 18.39
CA ALA A 442 5.04 14.31 17.30
C ALA A 442 4.34 13.04 16.80
N LEU A 443 3.78 12.24 17.72
CA LEU A 443 3.00 11.05 17.35
C LEU A 443 1.74 11.43 16.56
N ALA A 444 1.02 12.45 17.02
CA ALA A 444 -0.15 12.97 16.32
C ALA A 444 0.22 13.52 14.93
N ASP A 445 1.30 14.30 14.84
CA ASP A 445 1.79 14.91 13.61
C ASP A 445 2.19 13.85 12.58
N VAL A 446 2.94 12.81 12.97
CA VAL A 446 3.34 11.71 12.07
C VAL A 446 2.12 10.94 11.55
N ILE A 447 1.16 10.61 12.41
CA ILE A 447 -0.06 9.89 12.03
C ILE A 447 -0.92 10.73 11.08
N ASN A 448 -1.10 12.01 11.40
CA ASN A 448 -1.85 12.93 10.55
C ASN A 448 -1.17 13.12 9.19
N SER A 449 0.15 13.19 9.17
CA SER A 449 0.95 13.34 7.94
C SER A 449 0.86 12.13 7.03
N CYS A 450 0.90 10.91 7.59
CA CYS A 450 0.60 9.70 6.82
C CYS A 450 -0.76 9.79 6.13
N ARG A 451 -1.79 10.26 6.86
CA ARG A 451 -3.14 10.43 6.34
C ARG A 451 -3.23 11.54 5.28
N LEU A 452 -2.56 12.67 5.48
CA LEU A 452 -2.55 13.80 4.53
C LEU A 452 -1.86 13.40 3.21
N ILE A 453 -0.69 12.76 3.29
CA ILE A 453 0.05 12.26 2.12
C ILE A 453 -0.76 11.27 1.28
N ALA A 454 -1.67 10.51 1.91
CA ALA A 454 -2.59 9.62 1.19
C ALA A 454 -3.69 10.36 0.43
N GLN A 455 -4.04 11.59 0.83
CA GLN A 455 -5.12 12.39 0.24
C GLN A 455 -4.65 13.38 -0.83
N ILE A 456 -3.34 13.64 -0.94
CA ILE A 456 -2.78 14.55 -1.94
C ILE A 456 -3.08 14.01 -3.36
N ALA A 457 -3.61 14.87 -4.23
CA ALA A 457 -3.70 14.63 -5.66
C ALA A 457 -2.31 14.73 -6.30
N TRP A 458 -1.52 13.66 -6.14
CA TRP A 458 -0.13 13.60 -6.60
C TRP A 458 0.09 13.98 -8.07
N PRO A 459 -0.80 13.63 -9.03
CA PRO A 459 -0.69 14.11 -10.41
C PRO A 459 -0.60 15.64 -10.53
N GLU A 460 -1.56 16.35 -9.92
CA GLU A 460 -1.64 17.82 -9.97
C GLU A 460 -0.53 18.47 -9.13
N PHE A 461 -0.19 17.84 -8.01
CA PHE A 461 0.92 18.27 -7.18
C PHE A 461 2.24 18.20 -7.96
N PHE A 462 2.52 17.08 -8.61
CA PHE A 462 3.70 16.86 -9.44
C PHE A 462 3.82 17.92 -10.55
N GLU A 463 2.77 18.16 -11.33
CA GLU A 463 2.79 19.17 -12.40
C GLU A 463 3.12 20.58 -11.87
N SER A 464 2.70 20.88 -10.64
CA SER A 464 2.95 22.19 -10.03
C SER A 464 4.35 22.40 -9.46
N ILE A 465 5.16 21.35 -9.32
CA ILE A 465 6.51 21.42 -8.71
C ILE A 465 7.62 20.89 -9.61
N SER A 466 7.26 20.15 -10.66
CA SER A 466 8.22 19.48 -11.53
C SER A 466 8.93 20.51 -12.40
N TRP A 467 10.25 20.59 -12.26
CA TRP A 467 11.08 21.41 -13.14
C TRP A 467 10.91 20.98 -14.60
N ALA A 468 10.95 19.67 -14.87
CA ALA A 468 10.79 19.13 -16.22
C ALA A 468 9.43 19.50 -16.85
N GLU A 469 8.36 19.56 -16.06
CA GLU A 469 7.05 20.01 -16.54
C GLU A 469 7.07 21.48 -16.94
N SER A 470 7.68 22.34 -16.11
CA SER A 470 7.82 23.77 -16.39
C SER A 470 8.61 24.03 -17.66
N GLU A 471 9.69 23.29 -17.91
CA GLU A 471 10.49 23.45 -19.13
C GLU A 471 9.77 22.93 -20.38
N LEU A 472 9.10 21.76 -20.29
CA LEU A 472 8.33 21.25 -21.42
C LEU A 472 7.13 22.15 -21.76
N ALA A 473 6.58 22.86 -20.77
CA ALA A 473 5.54 23.88 -20.99
C ALA A 473 6.05 25.11 -21.77
N ALA A 474 7.37 25.34 -21.87
CA ALA A 474 7.97 26.35 -22.73
C ALA A 474 8.01 25.95 -24.22
N ASP A 475 7.26 24.92 -24.60
CA ASP A 475 7.04 24.45 -25.97
C ASP A 475 6.79 25.60 -26.97
N PRO A 476 7.59 25.72 -28.05
CA PRO A 476 7.46 26.80 -29.04
C PRO A 476 6.09 26.87 -29.73
N ALA A 477 5.36 25.75 -29.79
CA ALA A 477 4.02 25.69 -30.34
C ALA A 477 2.91 26.00 -29.31
N GLY A 478 3.22 26.06 -28.02
CA GLY A 478 2.25 26.26 -26.94
C GLY A 478 1.17 25.16 -26.86
N VAL A 479 1.47 23.96 -27.37
CA VAL A 479 0.54 22.83 -27.39
C VAL A 479 0.73 21.95 -26.16
N TYR A 480 1.97 21.79 -25.70
CA TYR A 480 2.29 20.92 -24.55
C TYR A 480 1.46 21.23 -23.30
N ALA A 481 1.35 22.51 -22.92
CA ALA A 481 0.60 22.94 -21.75
C ALA A 481 -0.92 22.64 -21.80
N ARG A 482 -1.45 22.33 -22.99
CA ARG A 482 -2.86 21.97 -23.22
C ARG A 482 -3.09 20.46 -23.30
N LEU A 483 -2.04 19.65 -23.18
CA LEU A 483 -2.16 18.19 -23.21
C LEU A 483 -2.89 17.66 -21.98
N ASP A 484 -3.50 16.48 -22.11
CA ASP A 484 -3.99 15.77 -20.94
C ASP A 484 -2.84 15.15 -20.14
N PHE A 485 -3.12 14.85 -18.87
CA PHE A 485 -2.12 14.30 -17.95
C PHE A 485 -1.45 13.03 -18.51
N GLU A 486 -2.23 12.12 -19.12
CA GLU A 486 -1.70 10.86 -19.67
C GLU A 486 -0.74 11.11 -20.84
N THR A 487 -1.03 12.08 -21.70
CA THR A 487 -0.14 12.43 -22.82
C THR A 487 1.10 13.17 -22.33
N GLY A 488 0.96 14.11 -21.39
CA GLY A 488 2.08 14.78 -20.73
C GLY A 488 3.01 13.77 -20.07
N ASP A 489 2.45 12.79 -19.36
CA ASP A 489 3.21 11.72 -18.70
C ASP A 489 3.99 10.86 -19.69
N ARG A 490 3.39 10.52 -20.84
CA ARG A 490 4.11 9.82 -21.91
C ARG A 490 5.29 10.60 -22.46
N CYS A 491 5.16 11.93 -22.58
CA CYS A 491 6.27 12.79 -22.97
C CYS A 491 7.38 12.77 -21.91
N ARG A 492 7.01 12.86 -20.62
CA ARG A 492 7.96 12.78 -19.50
C ARG A 492 8.67 11.43 -19.43
N THR A 493 7.94 10.32 -19.58
CA THR A 493 8.52 8.98 -19.69
C THR A 493 9.48 8.86 -20.88
N ALA A 494 9.15 9.49 -22.02
CA ALA A 494 10.06 9.50 -23.17
C ALA A 494 11.38 10.24 -22.88
N VAL A 495 11.33 11.34 -22.10
CA VAL A 495 12.54 12.03 -21.61
C VAL A 495 13.37 11.08 -20.73
N GLU A 496 12.75 10.41 -19.75
CA GLU A 496 13.43 9.46 -18.86
C GLU A 496 14.09 8.30 -19.63
N GLU A 497 13.38 7.73 -20.62
CA GLU A 497 13.88 6.66 -21.47
C GLU A 497 15.11 7.10 -22.27
N ILE A 498 15.04 8.26 -22.92
CA ILE A 498 16.12 8.79 -23.76
C ILE A 498 17.32 9.18 -22.88
N ALA A 499 17.10 9.80 -21.73
CA ALA A 499 18.13 10.13 -20.75
C ALA A 499 18.88 8.86 -20.29
N ARG A 500 18.14 7.77 -20.04
CA ARG A 500 18.71 6.47 -19.67
C ARG A 500 19.53 5.84 -20.80
N TRP A 501 19.02 5.85 -22.04
CA TRP A 501 19.72 5.26 -23.19
C TRP A 501 20.94 6.06 -23.63
N SER A 502 20.96 7.38 -23.39
CA SER A 502 22.08 8.27 -23.71
C SER A 502 23.08 8.43 -22.56
N LYS A 503 22.72 8.03 -21.33
CA LYS A 503 23.44 8.34 -20.08
C LYS A 503 23.62 9.85 -19.84
N ARG A 504 22.69 10.68 -20.32
CA ARG A 504 22.67 12.14 -20.14
C ARG A 504 21.59 12.56 -19.15
N SER A 505 21.69 13.75 -18.57
CA SER A 505 20.67 14.28 -17.65
C SER A 505 19.33 14.47 -18.37
N GLU A 506 18.22 14.45 -17.62
CA GLU A 506 16.90 14.74 -18.20
C GLU A 506 16.86 16.18 -18.74
N GLN A 507 17.58 17.09 -18.08
CA GLN A 507 17.74 18.47 -18.53
C GLN A 507 18.34 18.57 -19.94
N GLU A 508 19.45 17.88 -20.19
CA GLU A 508 20.09 17.90 -21.52
C GLU A 508 19.16 17.35 -22.63
N ILE A 509 18.26 16.42 -22.30
CA ILE A 509 17.32 15.86 -23.27
C ILE A 509 16.17 16.83 -23.56
N ILE A 510 15.65 17.51 -22.54
CA ILE A 510 14.61 18.52 -22.70
C ILE A 510 15.15 19.69 -23.54
N ASP A 511 16.35 20.19 -23.21
CA ASP A 511 17.01 21.27 -23.95
C ASP A 511 17.20 20.92 -25.43
N GLN A 512 17.62 19.67 -25.71
CA GLN A 512 17.78 19.19 -27.09
C GLN A 512 16.44 19.04 -27.83
N ALA A 513 15.39 18.59 -27.14
CA ALA A 513 14.06 18.48 -27.74
C ALA A 513 13.48 19.85 -28.07
N LEU A 514 13.64 20.84 -27.17
CA LEU A 514 13.22 22.22 -27.39
C LEU A 514 14.02 22.88 -28.51
N ALA A 515 15.36 22.72 -28.54
CA ALA A 515 16.19 23.27 -29.61
C ALA A 515 15.81 22.73 -31.00
N LEU A 516 15.44 21.45 -31.10
CA LEU A 516 14.93 20.87 -32.36
C LEU A 516 13.55 21.40 -32.75
N ALA A 517 12.68 21.68 -31.77
CA ALA A 517 11.37 22.28 -31.98
C ALA A 517 11.46 23.76 -32.39
N GLU A 518 12.37 24.53 -31.79
CA GLU A 518 12.61 25.93 -32.15
C GLU A 518 13.18 26.07 -33.56
N ALA A 519 14.07 25.16 -33.97
CA ALA A 519 14.69 25.19 -35.28
C ALA A 519 13.76 24.72 -36.43
N ALA A 520 12.60 24.16 -36.12
CA ALA A 520 11.67 23.63 -37.12
C ALA A 520 10.81 24.74 -37.75
N GLU A 521 10.64 24.69 -39.07
CA GLU A 521 9.75 25.61 -39.79
C GLU A 521 8.30 25.07 -39.87
N ASP A 522 8.14 23.75 -39.94
CA ASP A 522 6.84 23.09 -40.02
C ASP A 522 6.04 23.22 -38.71
N GLU A 523 4.76 23.59 -38.80
CA GLU A 523 3.88 23.80 -37.64
C GLU A 523 3.81 22.58 -36.70
N VAL A 524 3.81 21.37 -37.26
CA VAL A 524 3.77 20.11 -36.49
C VAL A 524 5.12 19.83 -35.82
N ALA A 525 6.23 20.09 -36.51
CA ALA A 525 7.56 19.82 -35.99
C ALA A 525 8.00 20.88 -34.96
N ARG A 526 7.33 22.03 -34.89
CA ARG A 526 7.54 23.05 -33.85
C ARG A 526 7.05 22.66 -32.46
N HIS A 527 6.34 21.54 -32.34
CA HIS A 527 5.88 21.02 -31.05
C HIS A 527 6.88 20.04 -30.43
N VAL A 528 7.25 20.22 -29.17
CA VAL A 528 8.19 19.35 -28.44
C VAL A 528 7.74 17.88 -28.41
N GLY A 529 6.43 17.62 -28.30
CA GLY A 529 5.88 16.25 -28.27
C GLY A 529 6.14 15.46 -29.56
N TYR A 530 6.33 16.15 -30.70
CA TYR A 530 6.70 15.52 -31.96
C TYR A 530 8.05 14.77 -31.85
N TYR A 531 9.01 15.35 -31.14
CA TYR A 531 10.34 14.76 -30.91
C TYR A 531 10.37 13.76 -29.76
N LEU A 532 9.41 13.80 -28.83
CA LEU A 532 9.39 12.89 -27.69
C LEU A 532 8.63 11.59 -28.00
N ILE A 533 7.41 11.70 -28.55
CA ILE A 533 6.49 10.56 -28.67
C ILE A 533 6.11 10.21 -30.11
N ASP A 534 6.47 11.02 -31.10
CA ASP A 534 6.06 10.86 -32.51
C ASP A 534 7.26 10.69 -33.48
N ALA A 535 7.06 10.99 -34.77
CA ALA A 535 8.00 10.75 -35.86
C ALA A 535 9.37 11.44 -35.68
N GLY A 536 9.41 12.59 -34.98
CA GLY A 536 10.65 13.31 -34.65
C GLY A 536 11.56 12.56 -33.69
N ARG A 537 11.08 11.52 -33.01
CA ARG A 537 11.83 10.79 -31.97
C ARG A 537 13.19 10.25 -32.41
N ARG A 538 13.30 9.79 -33.67
CA ARG A 538 14.58 9.31 -34.20
C ARG A 538 15.62 10.42 -34.38
N ALA A 539 15.21 11.67 -34.56
CA ALA A 539 16.12 12.81 -34.64
C ALA A 539 16.68 13.14 -33.27
N LEU A 540 15.83 13.19 -32.24
CA LEU A 540 16.24 13.41 -30.85
C LEU A 540 17.15 12.28 -30.33
N GLU A 541 16.83 11.01 -30.61
CA GLU A 541 17.69 9.88 -30.24
C GLU A 541 19.09 9.95 -30.87
N ARG A 542 19.20 10.48 -32.10
CA ARG A 542 20.50 10.68 -32.77
C ARG A 542 21.25 11.87 -32.19
N ALA A 543 20.57 12.99 -31.95
CA ALA A 543 21.17 14.19 -31.35
C ALA A 543 21.70 13.93 -29.92
N SER A 544 20.97 13.11 -29.16
CA SER A 544 21.34 12.72 -27.80
C SER A 544 22.36 11.58 -27.73
N GLY A 545 22.63 10.88 -28.83
CA GLY A 545 23.50 9.70 -28.84
C GLY A 545 22.91 8.48 -28.12
N ALA A 546 21.58 8.38 -28.06
CA ALA A 546 20.86 7.35 -27.32
C ALA A 546 21.09 5.93 -27.89
N ARG A 547 21.47 5.00 -27.02
CA ARG A 547 21.63 3.58 -27.35
C ARG A 547 20.33 2.81 -27.17
N VAL A 548 19.42 2.95 -28.13
CA VAL A 548 18.09 2.30 -28.09
C VAL A 548 18.21 0.77 -28.01
N PRO A 549 17.57 0.11 -27.03
CA PRO A 549 17.57 -1.36 -26.88
C PRO A 549 17.06 -2.10 -28.12
N LEU A 550 17.60 -3.30 -28.38
CA LEU A 550 17.21 -4.13 -29.53
C LEU A 550 15.71 -4.50 -29.52
N ALA A 551 15.14 -4.74 -28.33
CA ALA A 551 13.72 -5.04 -28.17
C ALA A 551 12.81 -3.89 -28.64
N GLU A 552 13.22 -2.64 -28.41
CA GLU A 552 12.42 -1.49 -28.86
C GLU A 552 12.60 -1.25 -30.36
N ARG A 553 13.79 -1.50 -30.90
CA ARG A 553 14.03 -1.46 -32.35
C ARG A 553 13.17 -2.49 -33.10
N SER A 554 13.08 -3.73 -32.61
CA SER A 554 12.26 -4.77 -33.23
C SER A 554 10.77 -4.43 -33.15
N ARG A 555 10.28 -3.93 -32.00
CA ARG A 555 8.89 -3.44 -31.85
C ARG A 555 8.55 -2.35 -32.87
N ARG A 556 9.43 -1.36 -33.05
CA ARG A 556 9.23 -0.29 -34.04
C ARG A 556 9.22 -0.82 -35.47
N TRP A 557 10.08 -1.79 -35.79
CA TRP A 557 10.09 -2.44 -37.10
C TRP A 557 8.80 -3.22 -37.37
N LEU A 558 8.30 -3.97 -36.38
CA LEU A 558 7.03 -4.68 -36.45
C LEU A 558 5.86 -3.72 -36.72
N ARG A 559 5.83 -2.57 -36.01
CA ARG A 559 4.80 -1.53 -36.23
C ARG A 559 4.91 -0.89 -37.62
N ALA A 560 6.12 -0.57 -38.07
CA ALA A 560 6.34 0.02 -39.39
C ALA A 560 5.91 -0.90 -40.55
N HIS A 561 5.95 -2.22 -40.33
CA HIS A 561 5.54 -3.23 -41.32
C HIS A 561 4.31 -4.03 -40.85
N ALA A 562 3.41 -3.42 -40.07
CA ALA A 562 2.34 -4.13 -39.37
C ALA A 562 1.50 -5.02 -40.28
N ALA A 563 1.06 -4.52 -41.45
CA ALA A 563 0.29 -5.30 -42.41
C ALA A 563 1.08 -6.50 -42.96
N GLY A 564 2.31 -6.26 -43.41
CA GLY A 564 3.16 -7.31 -43.99
C GLY A 564 3.52 -8.40 -42.97
N VAL A 565 3.83 -8.01 -41.73
CA VAL A 565 4.13 -8.95 -40.65
C VAL A 565 2.88 -9.73 -40.23
N TYR A 566 1.74 -9.06 -40.07
CA TYR A 566 0.48 -9.70 -39.68
C TYR A 566 0.02 -10.73 -40.72
N PHE A 567 -0.16 -10.32 -41.97
CA PHE A 567 -0.59 -11.23 -43.04
C PHE A 567 0.48 -12.26 -43.39
N GLY A 568 1.76 -11.89 -43.33
CA GLY A 568 2.88 -12.82 -43.58
C GLY A 568 2.98 -13.91 -42.52
N SER A 569 2.87 -13.55 -41.23
CA SER A 569 2.83 -14.54 -40.13
C SER A 569 1.61 -15.45 -40.20
N LEU A 570 0.45 -14.91 -40.55
CA LEU A 570 -0.77 -15.69 -40.77
C LEU A 570 -0.56 -16.72 -41.89
N LEU A 571 -0.01 -16.28 -43.02
CA LEU A 571 0.28 -17.14 -44.17
C LEU A 571 1.29 -18.23 -43.80
N VAL A 572 2.42 -17.87 -43.18
CA VAL A 572 3.46 -18.82 -42.78
C VAL A 572 2.90 -19.85 -41.80
N LEU A 573 2.12 -19.42 -40.82
CA LEU A 573 1.54 -20.30 -39.82
C LEU A 573 0.49 -21.23 -40.42
N ALA A 574 -0.42 -20.72 -41.26
CA ALA A 574 -1.41 -21.52 -41.97
C ALA A 574 -0.74 -22.57 -42.89
N VAL A 575 0.28 -22.17 -43.67
CA VAL A 575 1.05 -23.07 -44.53
C VAL A 575 1.80 -24.11 -43.70
N THR A 576 2.33 -23.76 -42.53
CA THR A 576 3.04 -24.70 -41.66
C THR A 576 2.08 -25.73 -41.05
N ILE A 577 0.93 -25.28 -40.54
CA ILE A 577 -0.08 -26.13 -39.92
C ILE A 577 -0.68 -27.11 -40.95
N VAL A 578 -0.92 -26.66 -42.18
CA VAL A 578 -1.47 -27.50 -43.24
C VAL A 578 -0.38 -28.34 -43.91
N GLY A 579 0.76 -27.74 -44.22
CA GLY A 579 1.84 -28.36 -44.98
C GLY A 579 2.58 -29.46 -44.23
N ALA A 580 2.86 -29.31 -42.93
CA ALA A 580 3.62 -30.30 -42.18
C ALA A 580 2.92 -31.68 -42.11
N PRO A 581 1.62 -31.78 -41.78
CA PRO A 581 0.89 -33.05 -41.83
C PRO A 581 0.77 -33.64 -43.24
N LEU A 582 0.53 -32.79 -44.26
CA LEU A 582 0.40 -33.23 -45.65
C LEU A 582 1.71 -33.81 -46.21
N LEU A 583 2.85 -33.18 -45.89
CA LEU A 583 4.17 -33.68 -46.27
C LEU A 583 4.48 -35.02 -45.59
N PHE A 584 4.04 -35.22 -44.35
CA PHE A 584 4.22 -36.47 -43.62
C PHE A 584 3.47 -37.64 -44.28
N ILE A 585 2.29 -37.39 -44.87
CA ILE A 585 1.45 -38.43 -45.51
C ILE A 585 1.61 -38.51 -47.03
N ALA A 586 2.47 -37.68 -47.64
CA ALA A 586 2.60 -37.50 -49.09
C ALA A 586 2.97 -38.77 -49.89
N GLY A 587 3.51 -39.80 -49.24
CA GLY A 587 3.80 -41.11 -49.86
C GLY A 587 2.78 -42.20 -49.58
N ALA A 588 1.82 -41.98 -48.67
CA ALA A 588 0.87 -43.00 -48.22
C ALA A 588 -0.51 -42.89 -48.89
N VAL A 589 -0.79 -41.76 -49.54
CA VAL A 589 -2.15 -41.38 -49.98
C VAL A 589 -2.08 -40.79 -51.40
N PRO A 590 -3.07 -41.04 -52.28
CA PRO A 590 -3.11 -40.42 -53.61
C PRO A 590 -3.11 -38.88 -53.58
N GLY A 591 -2.51 -38.24 -54.59
CA GLY A 591 -2.36 -36.77 -54.63
C GLY A 591 -3.67 -35.98 -54.61
N VAL A 592 -4.74 -36.51 -55.22
CA VAL A 592 -6.08 -35.87 -55.22
C VAL A 592 -6.67 -35.82 -53.81
N THR A 593 -6.59 -36.93 -53.08
CA THR A 593 -7.03 -37.03 -51.69
C THR A 593 -6.21 -36.14 -50.75
N LEU A 594 -4.93 -35.94 -51.05
CA LEU A 594 -4.05 -35.05 -50.30
C LEU A 594 -4.42 -33.57 -50.53
N GLY A 595 -4.77 -33.21 -51.77
CA GLY A 595 -5.31 -31.88 -52.10
C GLY A 595 -6.64 -31.58 -51.40
N LEU A 596 -7.57 -32.55 -51.36
CA LEU A 596 -8.85 -32.40 -50.67
C LEU A 596 -8.68 -32.25 -49.15
N LEU A 597 -7.81 -33.06 -48.54
CA LEU A 597 -7.47 -32.93 -47.12
C LEU A 597 -6.85 -31.58 -46.81
N GLY A 598 -5.93 -31.09 -47.64
CA GLY A 598 -5.33 -29.77 -47.48
C GLY A 598 -6.34 -28.63 -47.55
N LEU A 599 -7.29 -28.71 -48.49
CA LEU A 599 -8.37 -27.74 -48.61
C LEU A 599 -9.27 -27.73 -47.36
N LEU A 600 -9.62 -28.91 -46.84
CA LEU A 600 -10.49 -29.04 -45.66
C LEU A 600 -9.77 -28.59 -44.38
N LEU A 601 -8.47 -28.83 -44.29
CA LEU A 601 -7.63 -28.43 -43.16
C LEU A 601 -7.30 -26.94 -43.16
N LEU A 602 -7.43 -26.25 -44.30
CA LEU A 602 -7.15 -24.82 -44.42
C LEU A 602 -8.04 -23.97 -43.52
N LEU A 603 -9.33 -24.32 -43.38
CA LEU A 603 -10.30 -23.59 -42.55
C LEU A 603 -9.95 -23.62 -41.04
N PRO A 604 -9.77 -24.79 -40.39
CA PRO A 604 -9.36 -24.81 -38.99
C PRO A 604 -7.94 -24.29 -38.79
N ALA A 605 -7.04 -24.44 -39.78
CA ALA A 605 -5.70 -23.88 -39.71
C ALA A 605 -5.68 -22.35 -39.76
N SER A 606 -6.54 -21.71 -40.56
CA SER A 606 -6.62 -20.25 -40.61
C SER A 606 -7.13 -19.66 -39.30
N GLU A 607 -8.15 -20.25 -38.69
CA GLU A 607 -8.64 -19.83 -37.36
C GLU A 607 -7.57 -19.97 -36.27
N LEU A 608 -6.86 -21.11 -36.22
CA LEU A 608 -5.77 -21.32 -35.27
C LEU A 608 -4.64 -20.30 -35.50
N ALA A 609 -4.32 -20.02 -36.77
CA ALA A 609 -3.30 -19.04 -37.11
C ALA A 609 -3.69 -17.63 -36.65
N VAL A 610 -4.94 -17.21 -36.84
CA VAL A 610 -5.45 -15.91 -36.35
C VAL A 610 -5.34 -15.82 -34.83
N LEU A 611 -5.76 -16.86 -34.10
CA LEU A 611 -5.70 -16.88 -32.63
C LEU A 611 -4.27 -16.74 -32.10
N VAL A 612 -3.34 -17.52 -32.66
CA VAL A 612 -1.92 -17.49 -32.26
C VAL A 612 -1.29 -16.15 -32.58
N VAL A 613 -1.51 -15.61 -33.78
CA VAL A 613 -0.97 -14.31 -34.18
C VAL A 613 -1.53 -13.20 -33.28
N ASN A 614 -2.84 -13.18 -33.03
CA ASN A 614 -3.46 -12.18 -32.15
C ASN A 614 -2.92 -12.25 -30.71
N TYR A 615 -2.70 -13.46 -30.17
CA TYR A 615 -2.09 -13.65 -28.85
C TYR A 615 -0.69 -13.04 -28.79
N PHE A 616 0.16 -13.30 -29.79
CA PHE A 616 1.51 -12.72 -29.82
C PHE A 616 1.50 -11.22 -30.04
N VAL A 617 0.63 -10.71 -30.91
CA VAL A 617 0.48 -9.25 -31.15
C VAL A 617 0.11 -8.54 -29.84
N THR A 618 -0.91 -9.01 -29.15
CA THR A 618 -1.39 -8.41 -27.88
C THR A 618 -0.42 -8.58 -26.72
N SER A 619 0.43 -9.61 -26.73
CA SER A 619 1.44 -9.83 -25.68
C SER A 619 2.74 -9.03 -25.92
N ILE A 620 3.12 -8.79 -27.17
CA ILE A 620 4.41 -8.17 -27.53
C ILE A 620 4.27 -6.66 -27.73
N LEU A 621 3.15 -6.22 -28.32
CA LEU A 621 2.92 -4.83 -28.69
C LEU A 621 1.95 -4.18 -27.68
N PRO A 622 2.44 -3.26 -26.82
CA PRO A 622 1.54 -2.52 -25.96
C PRO A 622 0.60 -1.63 -26.79
N PRO A 623 -0.64 -1.39 -26.31
CA PRO A 623 -1.60 -0.53 -27.00
C PRO A 623 -1.05 0.89 -27.12
N GLN A 624 -1.21 1.50 -28.29
CA GLN A 624 -0.86 2.90 -28.50
C GLN A 624 -2.08 3.77 -28.21
N VAL A 625 -2.03 4.49 -27.10
CA VAL A 625 -3.01 5.54 -26.80
C VAL A 625 -2.71 6.72 -27.73
N LEU A 626 -3.74 7.30 -28.36
CA LEU A 626 -3.57 8.52 -29.13
C LEU A 626 -3.33 9.70 -28.18
N PRO A 627 -2.40 10.62 -28.50
CA PRO A 627 -2.24 11.87 -27.74
C PRO A 627 -3.56 12.63 -27.63
N LYS A 628 -3.88 13.13 -26.44
CA LYS A 628 -5.11 13.88 -26.15
C LYS A 628 -4.77 15.26 -25.61
N MET A 629 -5.67 16.21 -25.85
CA MET A 629 -5.66 17.53 -25.23
C MET A 629 -6.68 17.54 -24.08
N SER A 630 -6.46 18.38 -23.07
CA SER A 630 -7.38 18.53 -21.94
C SER A 630 -7.95 19.95 -21.89
N PHE A 631 -9.25 20.06 -22.17
CA PHE A 631 -10.01 21.32 -22.09
C PHE A 631 -10.83 21.42 -20.79
N LYS A 632 -10.45 20.67 -19.74
CA LYS A 632 -11.20 20.59 -18.48
C LYS A 632 -11.30 21.94 -17.74
N LYS A 633 -10.22 22.74 -17.75
CA LYS A 633 -10.11 24.00 -16.99
C LYS A 633 -10.72 25.19 -17.76
N GLU A 634 -10.36 25.34 -19.03
CA GLU A 634 -10.68 26.54 -19.83
C GLU A 634 -11.93 26.37 -20.71
N GLY A 635 -12.43 25.14 -20.89
CA GLY A 635 -13.48 24.83 -21.86
C GLY A 635 -12.94 24.67 -23.28
N ILE A 636 -13.80 24.27 -24.21
CA ILE A 636 -13.40 24.05 -25.60
C ILE A 636 -13.13 25.41 -26.26
N PRO A 637 -11.93 25.64 -26.83
CA PRO A 637 -11.61 26.90 -27.47
C PRO A 637 -12.27 27.04 -28.86
N ASN A 638 -12.28 28.25 -29.42
CA ASN A 638 -13.00 28.54 -30.68
C ASN A 638 -12.42 27.79 -31.89
N ASP A 639 -11.12 27.50 -31.90
CA ASP A 639 -10.41 26.73 -32.91
C ASP A 639 -10.67 25.21 -32.82
N CYS A 640 -11.28 24.76 -31.72
CA CYS A 640 -11.66 23.36 -31.47
C CYS A 640 -13.18 23.17 -31.38
N ARG A 641 -13.97 24.06 -32.00
CA ARG A 641 -15.44 23.93 -32.04
C ARG A 641 -15.86 22.54 -32.49
N THR A 642 -16.77 21.96 -31.71
CA THR A 642 -17.12 20.55 -31.81
C THR A 642 -18.64 20.39 -31.90
N VAL A 643 -19.08 19.48 -32.76
CA VAL A 643 -20.48 19.05 -32.81
C VAL A 643 -20.62 17.60 -32.38
N VAL A 644 -21.54 17.36 -31.45
CA VAL A 644 -21.98 16.03 -31.03
C VAL A 644 -23.12 15.60 -31.93
N VAL A 645 -22.96 14.46 -32.58
CA VAL A 645 -23.89 13.96 -33.58
C VAL A 645 -24.43 12.61 -33.13
N VAL A 646 -25.75 12.48 -33.13
CA VAL A 646 -26.44 11.23 -32.77
C VAL A 646 -27.17 10.69 -34.01
N PRO A 647 -26.65 9.64 -34.66
CA PRO A 647 -27.33 9.00 -35.78
C PRO A 647 -28.58 8.25 -35.32
N THR A 648 -29.76 8.71 -35.76
CA THR A 648 -31.07 8.17 -35.30
C THR A 648 -31.98 7.83 -36.47
N LEU A 649 -32.85 6.83 -36.32
CA LEU A 649 -33.92 6.54 -37.29
C LEU A 649 -35.23 7.17 -36.80
N LEU A 650 -35.95 7.84 -37.69
CA LEU A 650 -37.30 8.33 -37.45
C LEU A 650 -38.27 7.17 -37.67
N THR A 651 -38.84 6.68 -36.57
CA THR A 651 -39.73 5.51 -36.56
C THR A 651 -41.13 5.87 -36.10
N THR A 652 -41.29 6.34 -34.87
CA THR A 652 -42.58 6.73 -34.29
C THR A 652 -42.49 8.09 -33.58
N PRO A 653 -43.60 8.83 -33.42
CA PRO A 653 -43.62 10.09 -32.69
C PRO A 653 -43.06 9.98 -31.25
N ASP A 654 -43.41 8.91 -30.53
CA ASP A 654 -42.91 8.68 -29.16
C ASP A 654 -41.41 8.42 -29.12
N ALA A 655 -40.89 7.66 -30.09
CA ALA A 655 -39.45 7.40 -30.21
C ALA A 655 -38.69 8.69 -30.52
N ILE A 656 -39.23 9.53 -31.41
CA ILE A 656 -38.69 10.86 -31.72
C ILE A 656 -38.62 11.72 -30.46
N GLN A 657 -39.69 11.77 -29.67
CA GLN A 657 -39.73 12.55 -28.43
C GLN A 657 -38.72 12.04 -27.40
N SER A 658 -38.56 10.73 -27.27
CA SER A 658 -37.55 10.11 -26.41
C SER A 658 -36.13 10.52 -26.82
N GLU A 659 -35.84 10.57 -28.12
CA GLU A 659 -34.52 10.97 -28.64
C GLU A 659 -34.24 12.46 -28.43
N LEU A 660 -35.25 13.33 -28.56
CA LEU A 660 -35.13 14.74 -28.20
C LEU A 660 -34.82 14.93 -26.71
N ASN A 661 -35.52 14.19 -25.83
CA ASN A 661 -35.26 14.23 -24.39
C ASN A 661 -33.83 13.74 -24.06
N ARG A 662 -33.36 12.67 -24.73
CA ARG A 662 -31.98 12.17 -24.58
C ARG A 662 -30.94 13.18 -25.06
N LEU A 663 -31.21 13.88 -26.16
CA LEU A 663 -30.36 14.95 -26.66
C LEU A 663 -30.24 16.10 -25.66
N GLU A 664 -31.36 16.49 -25.04
CA GLU A 664 -31.39 17.51 -23.98
C GLU A 664 -30.56 17.07 -22.76
N ILE A 665 -30.69 15.82 -22.31
CA ILE A 665 -29.89 15.27 -21.21
C ILE A 665 -28.38 15.33 -21.55
N ARG A 666 -27.98 14.98 -22.78
CA ARG A 666 -26.58 15.06 -23.23
C ARG A 666 -26.04 16.50 -23.17
N TYR A 667 -26.85 17.47 -23.58
CA TYR A 667 -26.53 18.90 -23.48
C TYR A 667 -26.39 19.36 -22.03
N LEU A 668 -27.34 19.02 -21.16
CA LEU A 668 -27.29 19.39 -19.73
C LEU A 668 -26.08 18.80 -19.01
N GLY A 669 -25.59 17.65 -19.46
CA GLY A 669 -24.33 17.07 -18.98
C GLY A 669 -23.07 17.82 -19.46
N ASN A 670 -23.14 18.56 -20.57
CA ASN A 670 -21.98 19.17 -21.23
C ASN A 670 -22.35 20.55 -21.83
N THR A 671 -22.45 21.57 -20.98
CA THR A 671 -22.92 22.91 -21.34
C THR A 671 -21.83 23.85 -21.85
N ASP A 672 -20.85 23.34 -22.59
CA ASP A 672 -19.72 24.14 -23.08
C ASP A 672 -20.14 25.11 -24.20
N ALA A 673 -19.58 26.33 -24.18
CA ALA A 673 -19.93 27.38 -25.13
C ALA A 673 -19.59 27.03 -26.59
N ASN A 674 -18.59 26.17 -26.83
CA ASN A 674 -18.13 25.74 -28.15
C ASN A 674 -18.54 24.30 -28.53
N LEU A 675 -19.42 23.69 -27.74
CA LEU A 675 -20.05 22.41 -28.04
C LEU A 675 -21.46 22.59 -28.60
N ARG A 676 -21.79 21.82 -29.63
CA ARG A 676 -23.09 21.83 -30.32
C ARG A 676 -23.65 20.42 -30.35
N PHE A 677 -24.97 20.27 -30.42
CA PHE A 677 -25.63 18.98 -30.42
C PHE A 677 -26.52 18.83 -31.64
N SER A 678 -26.54 17.65 -32.24
CA SER A 678 -27.32 17.42 -33.44
C SER A 678 -27.89 16.00 -33.51
N LEU A 679 -29.07 15.90 -34.12
CA LEU A 679 -29.63 14.63 -34.58
C LEU A 679 -29.34 14.48 -36.07
N LEU A 680 -28.82 13.31 -36.44
CA LEU A 680 -28.54 12.94 -37.82
C LEU A 680 -29.46 11.80 -38.23
N THR A 681 -30.54 12.17 -38.91
CA THR A 681 -31.74 11.36 -39.01
C THR A 681 -31.95 10.76 -40.39
N ASP A 682 -32.44 9.51 -40.42
CA ASP A 682 -33.01 8.89 -41.62
C ASP A 682 -34.41 8.41 -41.32
N PHE A 683 -35.17 8.13 -42.39
CA PHE A 683 -36.33 7.27 -42.27
C PHE A 683 -35.99 5.78 -42.18
N ALA A 684 -36.94 5.01 -41.65
CA ALA A 684 -36.91 3.55 -41.76
C ALA A 684 -37.03 3.07 -43.22
N ASP A 685 -36.51 1.87 -43.48
CA ASP A 685 -36.55 1.22 -44.79
C ASP A 685 -37.99 1.07 -45.30
N ALA A 686 -38.23 1.46 -46.56
CA ALA A 686 -39.57 1.53 -47.13
C ALA A 686 -39.64 0.95 -48.55
N PRO A 687 -40.83 0.48 -48.99
CA PRO A 687 -41.03 0.02 -50.37
C PRO A 687 -41.12 1.17 -51.38
N ARG A 688 -41.29 2.42 -50.93
CA ARG A 688 -41.36 3.63 -51.76
C ARG A 688 -40.38 4.68 -51.25
N GLN A 689 -39.97 5.59 -52.14
CA GLN A 689 -39.03 6.66 -51.81
C GLN A 689 -39.58 7.60 -50.71
N SER A 690 -40.86 7.95 -50.83
CA SER A 690 -41.59 8.76 -49.86
C SER A 690 -42.82 8.01 -49.35
N MET A 691 -43.03 8.09 -48.04
CA MET A 691 -44.18 7.55 -47.31
C MET A 691 -45.05 8.70 -46.78
N PRO A 692 -46.36 8.49 -46.59
CA PRO A 692 -47.26 9.54 -46.09
C PRO A 692 -46.84 10.14 -44.74
N GLU A 693 -46.24 9.35 -43.85
CA GLU A 693 -45.85 9.72 -42.49
C GLU A 693 -44.53 10.52 -42.42
N ASP A 694 -43.73 10.49 -43.49
CA ASP A 694 -42.38 11.07 -43.50
C ASP A 694 -42.38 12.57 -43.17
N LYS A 695 -43.36 13.30 -43.72
CA LYS A 695 -43.49 14.74 -43.49
C LYS A 695 -43.82 15.06 -42.04
N GLU A 696 -44.73 14.28 -41.44
CA GLU A 696 -45.09 14.43 -40.03
C GLU A 696 -43.89 14.21 -39.12
N TYR A 697 -43.06 13.20 -39.41
CA TYR A 697 -41.88 12.89 -38.59
C TYR A 697 -40.82 13.98 -38.65
N ILE A 698 -40.54 14.53 -39.84
CA ILE A 698 -39.63 15.68 -39.97
C ILE A 698 -40.19 16.89 -39.19
N ASP A 699 -41.48 17.19 -39.34
CA ASP A 699 -42.12 18.34 -38.69
C ASP A 699 -42.11 18.21 -37.14
N ILE A 700 -42.23 17.00 -36.59
CA ILE A 700 -42.13 16.76 -35.14
C ILE A 700 -40.69 17.01 -34.66
N VAL A 701 -39.69 16.41 -35.32
CA VAL A 701 -38.28 16.57 -34.91
C VAL A 701 -37.82 18.02 -35.06
N ALA A 702 -38.15 18.67 -36.18
CA ALA A 702 -37.75 20.05 -36.45
C ALA A 702 -38.30 21.01 -35.38
N ARG A 703 -39.60 20.91 -35.06
CA ARG A 703 -40.21 21.69 -33.96
C ARG A 703 -39.59 21.38 -32.61
N GLY A 704 -39.26 20.12 -32.34
CA GLY A 704 -38.57 19.71 -31.12
C GLY A 704 -37.19 20.36 -30.96
N ILE A 705 -36.41 20.42 -32.04
CA ILE A 705 -35.08 21.06 -32.05
C ILE A 705 -35.19 22.59 -31.90
N GLU A 706 -36.15 23.21 -32.58
CA GLU A 706 -36.43 24.65 -32.43
C GLU A 706 -36.84 24.99 -30.99
N GLU A 707 -37.67 24.15 -30.37
CA GLU A 707 -38.08 24.30 -28.98
C GLU A 707 -36.90 24.17 -28.01
N LEU A 708 -35.99 23.22 -28.24
CA LEU A 708 -34.77 23.10 -27.44
C LEU A 708 -33.86 24.33 -27.59
N ASN A 709 -33.69 24.84 -28.80
CA ASN A 709 -32.96 26.10 -29.04
C ASN A 709 -33.64 27.31 -28.36
N ARG A 710 -34.97 27.35 -28.33
CA ARG A 710 -35.72 28.40 -27.64
C ARG A 710 -35.50 28.37 -26.12
N ARG A 711 -35.42 27.18 -25.51
CA ARG A 711 -35.20 27.00 -24.06
C ARG A 711 -33.77 27.27 -23.62
N HIS A 712 -32.79 26.79 -24.38
CA HIS A 712 -31.38 26.73 -23.94
C HIS A 712 -30.46 27.70 -24.68
N GLY A 713 -31.00 28.50 -25.61
CA GLY A 713 -30.27 29.48 -26.42
C GLY A 713 -30.16 29.06 -27.88
N ALA A 714 -30.27 30.04 -28.78
CA ALA A 714 -30.23 29.81 -30.22
C ALA A 714 -28.88 29.23 -30.68
N GLY A 715 -28.92 28.30 -31.64
CA GLY A 715 -27.71 27.73 -32.26
C GLY A 715 -27.01 26.63 -31.46
N ARG A 716 -27.71 25.99 -30.50
CA ARG A 716 -27.17 24.88 -29.69
C ARG A 716 -27.50 23.50 -30.27
N PHE A 717 -28.68 23.38 -30.86
CA PHE A 717 -29.24 22.14 -31.40
C PHE A 717 -29.48 22.23 -32.91
N PHE A 718 -29.17 21.16 -33.63
CA PHE A 718 -29.30 21.08 -35.08
C PHE A 718 -29.98 19.78 -35.52
N LEU A 719 -30.72 19.85 -36.63
CA LEU A 719 -31.31 18.69 -37.28
C LEU A 719 -30.72 18.52 -38.67
N PHE A 720 -30.08 17.39 -38.89
CA PHE A 720 -29.70 16.93 -40.21
C PHE A 720 -30.60 15.76 -40.61
N HIS A 721 -31.12 15.80 -41.83
CA HIS A 721 -31.97 14.74 -42.35
C HIS A 721 -31.62 14.44 -43.80
N ARG A 722 -31.67 13.15 -44.15
CA ARG A 722 -31.49 12.70 -45.53
C ARG A 722 -32.66 11.85 -46.00
N GLY A 723 -32.97 11.97 -47.29
CA GLY A 723 -33.96 11.15 -47.96
C GLY A 723 -33.48 9.71 -48.21
N ARG A 724 -34.43 8.84 -48.61
CA ARG A 724 -34.12 7.45 -48.99
C ARG A 724 -33.59 7.36 -50.42
N SER A 725 -32.67 6.42 -50.65
CA SER A 725 -32.15 6.01 -51.96
C SER A 725 -32.51 4.54 -52.23
N TRP A 726 -32.74 4.19 -53.49
CA TRP A 726 -32.99 2.80 -53.88
C TRP A 726 -31.75 1.93 -53.66
N SER A 727 -31.92 0.76 -53.03
CA SER A 727 -30.87 -0.24 -52.86
C SER A 727 -31.20 -1.49 -53.67
N GLU A 728 -30.33 -1.84 -54.62
CA GLU A 728 -30.49 -3.06 -55.42
C GLU A 728 -30.33 -4.33 -54.60
N SER A 729 -29.46 -4.35 -53.58
CA SER A 729 -29.23 -5.53 -52.75
C SER A 729 -30.42 -5.84 -51.82
N GLU A 730 -31.04 -4.80 -51.27
CA GLU A 730 -32.13 -4.92 -50.28
C GLU A 730 -33.52 -4.83 -50.93
N GLN A 731 -33.60 -4.46 -52.22
CA GLN A 731 -34.83 -4.24 -52.98
C GLN A 731 -35.80 -3.27 -52.28
N ARG A 732 -35.24 -2.25 -51.63
CA ARG A 732 -35.96 -1.27 -50.81
C ARG A 732 -35.33 0.11 -50.91
N TRP A 733 -36.11 1.13 -50.60
CA TRP A 733 -35.63 2.49 -50.38
C TRP A 733 -35.08 2.59 -48.95
N ILE A 734 -33.79 2.87 -48.81
CA ILE A 734 -33.07 2.88 -47.54
C ILE A 734 -32.21 4.16 -47.43
N GLY A 735 -31.71 4.47 -46.24
CA GLY A 735 -30.64 5.46 -46.09
C GLY A 735 -29.31 4.94 -46.66
N TRP A 736 -28.74 5.67 -47.63
CA TRP A 736 -27.50 5.29 -48.33
C TRP A 736 -26.34 4.98 -47.35
N GLU A 737 -25.70 3.81 -47.49
CA GLU A 737 -24.62 3.34 -46.60
C GLU A 737 -24.89 3.43 -45.06
N ARG A 738 -26.17 3.48 -44.64
CA ARG A 738 -26.60 3.52 -43.22
C ARG A 738 -25.78 4.51 -42.38
N LYS A 739 -25.19 4.08 -41.25
CA LYS A 739 -24.41 4.94 -40.33
C LYS A 739 -23.20 5.60 -41.01
N ARG A 740 -22.52 4.92 -41.94
CA ARG A 740 -21.35 5.46 -42.64
C ARG A 740 -21.74 6.63 -43.54
N GLY A 741 -22.74 6.42 -44.41
CA GLY A 741 -23.17 7.45 -45.35
C GLY A 741 -23.71 8.71 -44.65
N LYS A 742 -24.35 8.55 -43.48
CA LYS A 742 -24.81 9.68 -42.65
C LYS A 742 -23.65 10.61 -42.30
N LEU A 743 -22.59 10.03 -41.74
CA LEU A 743 -21.42 10.77 -41.27
C LEU A 743 -20.62 11.33 -42.43
N GLU A 744 -20.55 10.63 -43.55
CA GLU A 744 -19.88 11.09 -44.76
C GLU A 744 -20.57 12.34 -45.35
N GLN A 745 -21.91 12.33 -45.46
CA GLN A 745 -22.67 13.50 -45.92
C GLN A 745 -22.55 14.69 -44.95
N LEU A 746 -22.58 14.43 -43.64
CA LEU A 746 -22.34 15.48 -42.66
C LEU A 746 -20.94 16.08 -42.81
N ASN A 747 -19.91 15.25 -43.01
CA ASN A 747 -18.54 15.72 -43.18
C ASN A 747 -18.41 16.60 -44.45
N ARG A 748 -19.00 16.15 -45.57
CA ARG A 748 -19.05 16.93 -46.82
C ARG A 748 -19.77 18.26 -46.63
N PHE A 749 -20.88 18.27 -45.88
CA PHE A 749 -21.61 19.48 -45.53
C PHE A 749 -20.77 20.47 -44.70
N LEU A 750 -20.07 19.99 -43.67
CA LEU A 750 -19.24 20.81 -42.79
C LEU A 750 -18.00 21.38 -43.49
N ILE A 751 -17.43 20.64 -44.46
CA ILE A 751 -16.31 21.11 -45.31
C ILE A 751 -16.77 22.15 -46.34
N GLY A 752 -18.09 22.32 -46.53
CA GLY A 752 -18.65 23.29 -47.45
C GLY A 752 -18.71 22.82 -48.90
N GLU A 753 -18.68 21.50 -49.15
CA GLU A 753 -18.91 20.97 -50.49
C GLU A 753 -20.33 21.31 -50.96
N SER A 754 -20.43 21.80 -52.20
CA SER A 754 -21.72 22.06 -52.84
C SER A 754 -22.11 20.84 -53.66
N ALA A 755 -23.03 20.03 -53.14
CA ALA A 755 -23.62 18.90 -53.84
C ALA A 755 -25.16 19.00 -53.80
N PRO A 756 -25.87 18.60 -54.88
CA PRO A 756 -27.34 18.64 -54.92
C PRO A 756 -28.00 17.85 -53.78
N GLU A 757 -27.34 16.77 -53.33
CA GLU A 757 -27.80 15.91 -52.23
C GLU A 757 -27.72 16.57 -50.85
N LEU A 758 -26.95 17.68 -50.73
CA LEU A 758 -26.80 18.44 -49.49
C LEU A 758 -27.79 19.62 -49.42
N GLU A 759 -28.53 19.89 -50.49
CA GLU A 759 -29.60 20.89 -50.50
C GLU A 759 -30.76 20.40 -49.61
N GLY A 760 -31.10 21.19 -48.59
CA GLY A 760 -32.13 20.81 -47.61
C GLY A 760 -31.70 19.78 -46.57
N PHE A 761 -30.41 19.39 -46.53
CA PHE A 761 -29.87 18.44 -45.54
C PHE A 761 -29.93 18.98 -44.11
N LEU A 762 -29.72 20.28 -43.93
CA LEU A 762 -29.97 20.99 -42.66
C LEU A 762 -31.44 21.39 -42.60
N CYS A 763 -32.22 20.71 -41.76
CA CYS A 763 -33.66 20.96 -41.64
C CYS A 763 -34.02 21.91 -40.50
N ALA A 764 -33.20 21.99 -39.44
CA ALA A 764 -33.40 22.94 -38.34
C ALA A 764 -32.06 23.39 -37.75
N GLY A 765 -31.95 24.68 -37.44
CA GLY A 765 -30.74 25.33 -36.92
C GLY A 765 -30.12 26.33 -37.91
N ASP A 766 -29.25 27.21 -37.42
CA ASP A 766 -28.60 28.26 -38.22
C ASP A 766 -27.27 27.77 -38.81
N ARG A 767 -27.15 27.78 -40.14
CA ARG A 767 -25.94 27.36 -40.86
C ARG A 767 -24.70 28.15 -40.43
N ASN A 768 -24.84 29.43 -40.11
CA ASN A 768 -23.71 30.29 -39.74
C ASN A 768 -23.04 29.82 -38.42
N GLN A 769 -23.80 29.17 -37.54
CA GLN A 769 -23.29 28.64 -36.27
C GLN A 769 -22.50 27.32 -36.43
N LEU A 770 -22.55 26.71 -37.62
CA LEU A 770 -21.80 25.51 -37.99
C LEU A 770 -20.49 25.83 -38.72
N GLU A 771 -20.28 27.09 -39.12
CA GLU A 771 -19.00 27.55 -39.65
C GLU A 771 -17.92 27.37 -38.58
N SER A 772 -16.70 27.01 -38.99
CA SER A 772 -15.53 26.75 -38.13
C SER A 772 -15.59 25.50 -37.22
N ILE A 773 -16.58 24.61 -37.38
CA ILE A 773 -16.54 23.30 -36.70
C ILE A 773 -15.34 22.49 -37.22
N ARG A 774 -14.45 22.08 -36.32
CA ARG A 774 -13.26 21.30 -36.64
C ARG A 774 -13.39 19.83 -36.24
N PHE A 775 -14.19 19.54 -35.21
CA PHE A 775 -14.31 18.20 -34.65
C PHE A 775 -15.76 17.72 -34.59
N VAL A 776 -15.94 16.42 -34.77
CA VAL A 776 -17.23 15.74 -34.69
C VAL A 776 -17.13 14.60 -33.68
N ILE A 777 -17.97 14.63 -32.65
CA ILE A 777 -18.14 13.53 -31.70
C ILE A 777 -19.38 12.74 -32.13
N THR A 778 -19.19 11.49 -32.55
CA THR A 778 -20.30 10.62 -32.95
C THR A 778 -20.70 9.73 -31.78
N LEU A 779 -21.98 9.77 -31.39
CA LEU A 779 -22.54 8.93 -30.34
C LEU A 779 -23.63 8.03 -30.92
N ASP A 780 -23.66 6.77 -30.51
CA ASP A 780 -24.84 5.94 -30.77
C ASP A 780 -26.04 6.42 -29.95
N ALA A 781 -27.26 6.15 -30.43
CA ALA A 781 -28.49 6.64 -29.83
C ALA A 781 -28.69 6.17 -28.36
N ASP A 782 -28.12 5.03 -28.00
CA ASP A 782 -28.10 4.45 -26.65
C ASP A 782 -26.87 4.87 -25.81
N THR A 783 -25.86 5.50 -26.44
CA THR A 783 -24.67 5.97 -25.73
C THR A 783 -24.98 7.23 -24.93
N GLN A 784 -24.67 7.18 -23.63
CA GLN A 784 -24.73 8.33 -22.73
C GLN A 784 -23.42 9.10 -22.74
N LEU A 785 -23.51 10.42 -22.85
CA LEU A 785 -22.36 11.31 -22.71
C LEU A 785 -22.29 11.81 -21.26
N LEU A 786 -21.41 11.20 -20.47
CA LEU A 786 -21.23 11.56 -19.06
C LEU A 786 -20.83 13.04 -18.90
N ARG A 787 -21.11 13.56 -17.69
CA ARG A 787 -20.92 14.97 -17.38
C ARG A 787 -19.46 15.41 -17.58
N GLY A 788 -19.26 16.41 -18.42
CA GLY A 788 -17.97 17.03 -18.69
C GLY A 788 -16.98 16.15 -19.46
N THR A 789 -17.42 15.04 -20.07
CA THR A 789 -16.57 14.16 -20.87
C THR A 789 -16.28 14.72 -22.25
N ALA A 790 -17.16 15.56 -22.82
CA ALA A 790 -16.95 16.12 -24.16
C ALA A 790 -15.73 17.06 -24.29
N ARG A 791 -15.27 17.60 -23.15
CA ARG A 791 -14.10 18.50 -23.05
C ARG A 791 -12.85 17.78 -22.49
N ARG A 792 -12.92 16.46 -22.32
CA ARG A 792 -11.79 15.59 -21.99
C ARG A 792 -11.28 14.97 -23.26
#